data_AF-A0A223B3S1-F1
#
_entry.id   AF-A0A223B3S1-F1
#
_cell.length_a   1.000
_cell.length_b   1.000
_cell.length_c   1.000
_cell.angle_alpha   90.00
_cell.angle_beta   90.00
_cell.angle_gamma   90.00
#
_symmetry.space_group_name_H-M   'P 1'
#
loop_
_entity.id
_entity.type
_entity.pdbx_description
1 polymer ?
#
loop_
_entity_poly.entity_id
_entity_poly.type
_entity_poly.pdbx_seq_one_letter_code
_entity_poly.pdbx_strand_id
1 'polypeptide(L)'
;MSSIQGSKSYVKVNSGSSFNELELDVGIKKKIENFVDCIERIGIESKIYSTLKEFKHQFQEEYGQGVEVPLTQVIDPAGFDGLSYMDVTRSEENERETYIKSLFDTKIQEAILNREKKISFSKEDFLDIKWNPEWVPQDSFDINLVVVGDKTDPKLYLGPNIGSSSAGKSFQRFERVFEREEFKKYNSIYAECGSDEYLLTEIREMPTAGRLSNVMNWSNNYPCCFLLGMTDTENKSRRIFLDDIVVGLDYDDKLYLKSVTNDKICKMITDNMLNSMLNSKLFNLLCGISAEYDDIKVIERLSYLFDENYIYTPEVEIEGIVVFPETWRLTKKHFSKLNIEKFREEYRYFVDRFDVPEFFYLCEDDNRLILRRDDSVTVEIIYQEYGEEKDLRLCALEDEVFQNGSGMNSNGEHFAVECVFSMYRKDGVRKENNSTVQLRSEKEDIDLLIKNKNRKIPMLHGGWVYFKLYCSDDMDNDLLVAFKRDKKSLEIENFFFIRYADESGNHLRLRVKYESEHDALGKLSHLNAWMLKMRENGFLKKWSMHEYTREINRYGGEFCIEAAERLFFKNSEDVIDLLDKNDIKNHEILTKVYFRAVAILMNQLMGEKSDMFTMLDEITNKENHRKEYQNKRKEYIKELEEILQENSSNPCIKDFLRVLEENRGSLTDSKNEIILSLLHMCCNRLNGNRELEEKAYSLLRHTLYDVIKKERYMRKTKEEKIKTDMKDRD
;
A
#
# COMPACT_ATOMS: atom_id res chain seq x y z
N MET A 1 15.59 -45.01 11.19
CA MET A 1 14.70 -43.91 10.76
C MET A 1 13.56 -44.42 9.89
N SER A 2 13.84 -45.16 8.81
CA SER A 2 12.80 -45.79 7.96
C SER A 2 11.85 -46.74 8.71
N SER A 3 12.35 -47.45 9.73
CA SER A 3 11.54 -48.30 10.61
C SER A 3 10.60 -47.52 11.54
N ILE A 4 10.81 -46.22 11.71
CA ILE A 4 9.98 -45.33 12.55
C ILE A 4 8.91 -44.67 11.67
N GLN A 5 9.32 -44.09 10.53
CA GLN A 5 8.44 -43.44 9.56
C GLN A 5 9.07 -43.54 8.17
N GLY A 6 8.28 -43.93 7.16
CA GLY A 6 8.73 -43.93 5.78
C GLY A 6 8.87 -42.50 5.23
N SER A 7 10.04 -42.16 4.70
CA SER A 7 10.32 -40.88 4.03
C SER A 7 11.25 -41.06 2.84
N LYS A 8 11.15 -40.17 1.84
CA LYS A 8 12.09 -40.10 0.71
C LYS A 8 13.49 -39.65 1.14
N SER A 9 13.58 -38.92 2.26
CA SER A 9 14.84 -38.36 2.77
C SER A 9 14.79 -38.30 4.30
N TYR A 10 15.88 -38.68 4.95
CA TYR A 10 15.96 -38.79 6.41
C TYR A 10 16.92 -37.81 7.06
N VAL A 11 17.96 -37.38 6.33
CA VAL A 11 19.06 -36.58 6.86
C VAL A 11 19.23 -35.35 5.98
N LYS A 12 19.47 -34.20 6.61
CA LYS A 12 19.96 -32.98 5.98
C LYS A 12 21.46 -32.90 6.28
N VAL A 13 22.28 -32.67 5.25
CA VAL A 13 23.73 -32.46 5.39
C VAL A 13 24.05 -31.11 4.78
N ASN A 14 24.66 -30.24 5.58
CA ASN A 14 25.35 -29.05 5.09
C ASN A 14 26.84 -29.33 5.22
N SER A 15 27.60 -29.15 4.14
CA SER A 15 29.05 -29.30 4.11
C SER A 15 29.72 -27.97 3.82
N GLY A 16 30.90 -27.77 4.39
CA GLY A 16 31.78 -26.63 4.09
C GLY A 16 33.18 -27.11 3.78
N SER A 17 33.96 -26.25 3.14
CA SER A 17 35.37 -26.46 2.82
C SER A 17 36.18 -25.27 3.31
N SER A 18 37.39 -25.53 3.83
CA SER A 18 38.34 -24.47 4.16
C SER A 18 39.15 -24.12 2.90
N PHE A 19 39.22 -22.83 2.59
CA PHE A 19 40.04 -22.31 1.49
C PHE A 19 41.24 -21.57 2.06
N ASN A 20 42.38 -21.61 1.36
CA ASN A 20 43.62 -21.00 1.84
C ASN A 20 43.61 -19.47 1.71
N GLU A 21 42.97 -18.93 0.66
CA GLU A 21 42.81 -17.48 0.42
C GLU A 21 41.52 -17.22 -0.38
N LEU A 22 40.51 -16.64 0.28
CA LEU A 22 39.26 -16.15 -0.33
C LEU A 22 39.18 -14.63 -0.16
N GLU A 23 40.08 -13.93 -0.83
CA GLU A 23 40.13 -12.46 -0.85
C GLU A 23 39.75 -11.95 -2.25
N LEU A 24 38.98 -10.87 -2.28
CA LEU A 24 38.58 -10.16 -3.48
C LEU A 24 39.13 -8.73 -3.43
N ASP A 25 39.51 -8.18 -4.59
CA ASP A 25 40.00 -6.81 -4.68
C ASP A 25 38.94 -5.78 -4.23
N VAL A 26 39.37 -4.69 -3.59
CA VAL A 26 38.47 -3.64 -3.09
C VAL A 26 37.75 -2.91 -4.24
N GLY A 27 38.30 -2.93 -5.46
CA GLY A 27 37.66 -2.43 -6.67
C GLY A 27 36.37 -3.18 -7.01
N ILE A 28 36.30 -4.49 -6.74
CA ILE A 28 35.09 -5.31 -6.95
C ILE A 28 33.95 -4.80 -6.06
N LYS A 29 34.26 -4.47 -4.80
CA LYS A 29 33.28 -3.87 -3.89
C LYS A 29 32.69 -2.58 -4.50
N LYS A 30 33.53 -1.66 -4.98
CA LYS A 30 33.06 -0.40 -5.60
C LYS A 30 32.22 -0.65 -6.85
N LYS A 31 32.59 -1.66 -7.65
CA LYS A 31 31.83 -2.06 -8.84
C LYS A 31 30.42 -2.54 -8.48
N ILE A 32 30.30 -3.39 -7.44
CA ILE A 32 29.01 -3.85 -6.92
C ILE A 32 28.20 -2.70 -6.31
N GLU A 33 28.83 -1.79 -5.56
CA GLU A 33 28.18 -0.59 -5.02
C GLU A 33 27.61 0.30 -6.15
N ASN A 34 28.40 0.59 -7.20
CA ASN A 34 27.94 1.37 -8.36
C ASN A 34 26.79 0.69 -9.10
N PHE A 35 26.86 -0.63 -9.27
CA PHE A 35 25.79 -1.42 -9.86
C PHE A 35 24.50 -1.31 -9.05
N VAL A 36 24.57 -1.49 -7.73
CA VAL A 36 23.41 -1.35 -6.84
C VAL A 36 22.81 0.05 -6.91
N ASP A 37 23.64 1.10 -6.85
CA ASP A 37 23.20 2.50 -6.98
C ASP A 37 22.48 2.76 -8.31
N CYS A 38 22.87 2.06 -9.36
CA CYS A 38 22.25 2.13 -10.69
C CYS A 38 20.88 1.44 -10.68
N ILE A 39 20.79 0.22 -10.14
CA ILE A 39 19.54 -0.54 -10.06
C ILE A 39 18.53 0.12 -9.12
N GLU A 40 18.97 0.72 -8.02
CA GLU A 40 18.11 1.43 -7.07
C GLU A 40 17.28 2.50 -7.77
N ARG A 41 17.87 3.27 -8.69
CA ARG A 41 17.18 4.31 -9.47
C ARG A 41 16.02 3.78 -10.29
N ILE A 42 16.16 2.55 -10.77
CA ILE A 42 15.14 1.87 -11.54
C ILE A 42 14.37 0.88 -10.68
N GLY A 43 14.56 0.81 -9.36
CA GLY A 43 13.92 -0.18 -8.49
C GLY A 43 12.40 -0.18 -8.60
N ILE A 44 11.78 -1.31 -8.27
CA ILE A 44 10.33 -1.50 -8.37
C ILE A 44 9.64 -0.78 -7.23
N GLU A 45 8.60 0.00 -7.52
CA GLU A 45 7.76 0.57 -6.47
C GLU A 45 6.94 -0.53 -5.79
N SER A 46 6.99 -0.62 -4.45
CA SER A 46 6.33 -1.69 -3.69
C SER A 46 4.84 -1.79 -3.95
N LYS A 47 4.17 -0.68 -4.29
CA LYS A 47 2.73 -0.63 -4.56
C LYS A 47 2.32 -1.34 -5.87
N ILE A 48 3.23 -1.48 -6.85
CA ILE A 48 2.90 -2.02 -8.19
C ILE A 48 2.49 -3.49 -8.14
N TYR A 49 3.15 -4.27 -7.26
CA TYR A 49 2.94 -5.71 -7.11
C TYR A 49 2.31 -6.06 -5.75
N SER A 50 1.60 -5.11 -5.13
CA SER A 50 0.96 -5.35 -3.84
C SER A 50 -0.26 -6.26 -4.01
N THR A 51 -0.29 -7.35 -3.24
CA THR A 51 -1.43 -8.27 -3.15
C THR A 51 -2.55 -7.75 -2.24
N LEU A 52 -2.39 -6.53 -1.69
CA LEU A 52 -3.26 -5.94 -0.68
C LEU A 52 -4.25 -4.91 -1.23
N LYS A 53 -4.30 -4.68 -2.55
CA LYS A 53 -5.15 -3.62 -3.11
C LYS A 53 -6.62 -3.80 -2.74
N GLU A 54 -7.19 -4.98 -3.01
CA GLU A 54 -8.58 -5.26 -2.66
C GLU A 54 -8.78 -5.31 -1.14
N PHE A 55 -7.88 -5.96 -0.40
CA PHE A 55 -7.89 -5.98 1.06
C PHE A 55 -7.99 -4.57 1.66
N LYS A 56 -7.14 -3.66 1.18
CA LYS A 56 -7.06 -2.28 1.65
C LYS A 56 -8.32 -1.49 1.33
N HIS A 57 -8.83 -1.62 0.11
CA HIS A 57 -10.10 -1.01 -0.29
C HIS A 57 -11.25 -1.47 0.62
N GLN A 58 -11.39 -2.78 0.84
CA GLN A 58 -12.42 -3.32 1.72
C GLN A 58 -12.21 -2.90 3.19
N PHE A 59 -10.95 -2.83 3.64
CA PHE A 59 -10.62 -2.39 4.99
C PHE A 59 -11.03 -0.93 5.21
N GLN A 60 -10.74 -0.07 4.24
CA GLN A 60 -11.14 1.33 4.26
C GLN A 60 -12.67 1.48 4.23
N GLU A 61 -13.38 0.68 3.43
CA GLU A 61 -14.84 0.71 3.33
C GLU A 61 -15.54 0.23 4.62
N GLU A 62 -15.02 -0.81 5.28
CA GLU A 62 -15.59 -1.32 6.53
C GLU A 62 -15.21 -0.44 7.73
N TYR A 63 -13.95 -0.03 7.85
CA TYR A 63 -13.42 0.59 9.07
C TYR A 63 -13.10 2.08 8.96
N GLY A 64 -12.80 2.57 7.76
CA GLY A 64 -12.29 3.92 7.54
C GLY A 64 -10.78 4.04 7.75
N GLN A 65 -10.27 5.27 7.65
CA GLN A 65 -8.88 5.64 7.98
C GLN A 65 -8.77 6.05 9.45
N GLY A 66 -7.56 5.99 10.00
CA GLY A 66 -7.31 6.43 11.39
C GLY A 66 -7.92 5.52 12.45
N VAL A 67 -8.11 4.23 12.13
CA VAL A 67 -8.64 3.21 13.06
C VAL A 67 -7.69 2.04 13.16
N GLU A 68 -7.43 1.60 14.38
CA GLU A 68 -6.67 0.39 14.70
C GLU A 68 -7.65 -0.76 15.01
N VAL A 69 -7.57 -1.84 14.23
CA VAL A 69 -8.46 -3.00 14.33
C VAL A 69 -7.66 -4.23 14.76
N PRO A 70 -8.06 -4.97 15.82
CA PRO A 70 -7.39 -6.20 16.21
C PRO A 70 -7.25 -7.17 15.03
N LEU A 71 -6.05 -7.74 14.85
CA LEU A 71 -5.78 -8.66 13.75
C LEU A 71 -6.75 -9.85 13.75
N THR A 72 -7.15 -10.33 14.93
CA THR A 72 -8.16 -11.39 15.07
C THR A 72 -9.52 -11.03 14.47
N GLN A 73 -9.94 -9.76 14.57
CA GLN A 73 -11.16 -9.27 13.94
C GLN A 73 -10.98 -9.10 12.42
N VAL A 74 -9.80 -8.69 11.97
CA VAL A 74 -9.47 -8.55 10.54
C VAL A 74 -9.53 -9.91 9.83
N ILE A 75 -9.02 -10.97 10.47
CA ILE A 75 -8.94 -12.31 9.84
C ILE A 75 -10.14 -13.21 10.17
N ASP A 76 -11.15 -12.70 10.89
CA ASP A 76 -12.32 -13.49 11.28
C ASP A 76 -13.20 -13.82 10.05
N PRO A 77 -13.34 -15.11 9.67
CA PRO A 77 -14.18 -15.51 8.54
C PRO A 77 -15.67 -15.23 8.72
N ALA A 78 -16.15 -15.07 9.96
CA ALA A 78 -17.53 -14.68 10.24
C ALA A 78 -17.74 -13.16 10.22
N GLY A 79 -16.65 -12.39 10.20
CA GLY A 79 -16.62 -10.94 10.24
C GLY A 79 -16.10 -10.36 8.93
N PHE A 80 -14.95 -9.70 9.00
CA PHE A 80 -14.36 -9.01 7.85
C PHE A 80 -13.75 -9.97 6.82
N ASP A 81 -13.27 -11.15 7.26
CA ASP A 81 -12.62 -12.16 6.42
C ASP A 81 -11.52 -11.58 5.50
N GLY A 82 -10.59 -10.81 6.07
CA GLY A 82 -9.54 -10.13 5.32
C GLY A 82 -8.69 -11.06 4.44
N LEU A 83 -8.56 -12.34 4.79
CA LEU A 83 -7.82 -13.33 4.01
C LEU A 83 -8.51 -13.70 2.68
N SER A 84 -9.80 -13.40 2.53
CA SER A 84 -10.55 -13.59 1.28
C SER A 84 -10.21 -12.53 0.23
N TYR A 85 -9.80 -11.33 0.65
CA TYR A 85 -9.45 -10.19 -0.21
C TYR A 85 -7.97 -10.13 -0.60
N MET A 86 -7.19 -11.16 -0.23
CA MET A 86 -5.81 -11.29 -0.70
C MET A 86 -5.82 -11.67 -2.18
N ASP A 87 -5.34 -10.77 -3.03
CA ASP A 87 -5.24 -11.00 -4.46
C ASP A 87 -4.08 -11.95 -4.77
N VAL A 88 -4.35 -12.97 -5.59
CA VAL A 88 -3.30 -13.95 -5.98
C VAL A 88 -2.39 -13.38 -7.08
N THR A 89 -2.88 -12.44 -7.89
CA THR A 89 -2.13 -11.90 -9.04
C THR A 89 -2.75 -10.58 -9.55
N ARG A 90 -2.14 -9.42 -9.24
CA ARG A 90 -2.26 -8.22 -10.07
C ARG A 90 -0.97 -7.41 -10.04
N SER A 91 -0.47 -7.11 -11.23
CA SER A 91 0.51 -6.05 -11.49
C SER A 91 -0.22 -4.95 -12.26
N GLU A 92 -0.38 -3.78 -11.67
CA GLU A 92 -0.81 -2.60 -12.44
C GLU A 92 0.44 -1.86 -12.86
N GLU A 93 0.90 -2.13 -14.08
CA GLU A 93 2.07 -1.44 -14.64
C GLU A 93 1.76 0.04 -14.78
N ASN A 94 2.60 0.87 -14.16
CA ASN A 94 2.52 2.32 -14.28
C ASN A 94 3.35 2.82 -15.48
N GLU A 95 3.26 4.11 -15.78
CA GLU A 95 4.00 4.73 -16.90
C GLU A 95 5.52 4.59 -16.74
N ARG A 96 6.04 4.62 -15.51
CA ARG A 96 7.47 4.48 -15.20
C ARG A 96 7.97 3.08 -15.54
N GLU A 97 7.24 2.03 -15.15
CA GLU A 97 7.59 0.64 -15.48
C GLU A 97 7.57 0.39 -16.98
N THR A 98 6.53 0.89 -17.66
CA THR A 98 6.42 0.79 -19.11
C THR A 98 7.62 1.45 -19.80
N TYR A 99 8.04 2.62 -19.32
CA TYR A 99 9.20 3.32 -19.84
C TYR A 99 10.51 2.55 -19.60
N ILE A 100 10.74 2.04 -18.39
CA ILE A 100 11.94 1.25 -18.06
C ILE A 100 12.05 0.03 -18.99
N LYS A 101 10.99 -0.77 -19.11
CA LYS A 101 10.97 -1.94 -20.00
C LYS A 101 11.26 -1.55 -21.45
N SER A 102 10.71 -0.43 -21.91
CA SER A 102 10.93 0.06 -23.28
C SER A 102 12.39 0.42 -23.58
N LEU A 103 13.18 0.86 -22.58
CA LEU A 103 14.61 1.12 -22.74
C LEU A 103 15.39 -0.17 -23.02
N PHE A 104 15.10 -1.23 -22.26
CA PHE A 104 15.68 -2.56 -22.48
C PHE A 104 15.27 -3.12 -23.84
N ASP A 105 13.97 -3.09 -24.15
CA ASP A 105 13.44 -3.59 -25.43
C ASP A 105 14.08 -2.89 -26.63
N THR A 106 14.25 -1.56 -26.56
CA THR A 106 14.85 -0.79 -27.65
C THR A 106 16.31 -1.19 -27.87
N LYS A 107 17.13 -1.24 -26.81
CA LYS A 107 18.54 -1.66 -26.94
C LYS A 107 18.68 -3.12 -27.40
N ILE A 108 17.82 -4.02 -26.93
CA ILE A 108 17.79 -5.42 -27.39
C ILE A 108 17.51 -5.48 -28.90
N GLN A 109 16.51 -4.73 -29.38
CA GLN A 109 16.17 -4.71 -30.80
C GLN A 109 17.29 -4.11 -31.67
N GLU A 110 17.94 -3.03 -31.22
CA GLU A 110 19.09 -2.43 -31.90
C GLU A 110 20.27 -3.41 -32.00
N ALA A 111 20.59 -4.10 -30.90
CA ALA A 111 21.64 -5.11 -30.88
C ALA A 111 21.33 -6.27 -31.84
N ILE A 112 20.10 -6.75 -31.87
CA ILE A 112 19.66 -7.79 -32.81
C ILE A 112 19.82 -7.31 -34.26
N LEU A 113 19.44 -6.07 -34.57
CA LEU A 113 19.58 -5.48 -35.90
C LEU A 113 21.05 -5.39 -36.34
N ASN A 114 21.93 -5.03 -35.40
CA ASN A 114 23.37 -4.86 -35.62
C ASN A 114 24.18 -6.16 -35.50
N ARG A 115 23.53 -7.27 -35.08
CA ARG A 115 24.15 -8.56 -34.74
C ARG A 115 25.17 -8.48 -33.61
N GLU A 116 24.90 -7.61 -32.66
CA GLU A 116 25.67 -7.50 -31.42
C GLU A 116 25.15 -8.55 -30.42
N LYS A 117 26.09 -9.27 -29.78
CA LYS A 117 25.76 -10.31 -28.78
C LYS A 117 25.65 -9.78 -27.36
N LYS A 118 25.89 -8.47 -27.16
CA LYS A 118 25.96 -7.83 -25.86
C LYS A 118 25.42 -6.42 -25.94
N ILE A 119 24.64 -6.03 -24.93
CA ILE A 119 24.26 -4.66 -24.64
C ILE A 119 24.77 -4.26 -23.25
N SER A 120 25.20 -3.01 -23.11
CA SER A 120 25.64 -2.46 -21.84
C SER A 120 24.79 -1.24 -21.47
N PHE A 121 24.49 -1.13 -20.18
CA PHE A 121 23.88 0.02 -19.55
C PHE A 121 24.81 0.63 -18.51
N SER A 122 24.73 1.94 -18.39
CA SER A 122 25.31 2.70 -17.28
C SER A 122 24.24 3.57 -16.63
N LYS A 123 24.60 4.19 -15.51
CA LYS A 123 23.74 5.13 -14.77
C LYS A 123 23.18 6.25 -15.67
N GLU A 124 23.92 6.67 -16.69
CA GLU A 124 23.51 7.70 -17.64
C GLU A 124 22.26 7.31 -18.44
N ASP A 125 22.07 6.03 -18.76
CA ASP A 125 20.91 5.53 -19.51
C ASP A 125 19.59 5.70 -18.73
N PHE A 126 19.67 5.89 -17.41
CA PHE A 126 18.53 5.93 -16.49
C PHE A 126 18.26 7.31 -15.90
N LEU A 127 18.97 8.36 -16.35
CA LEU A 127 18.84 9.72 -15.79
C LEU A 127 17.48 10.37 -16.02
N ASP A 128 16.83 10.05 -17.15
CA ASP A 128 15.52 10.61 -17.51
C ASP A 128 14.35 9.92 -16.80
N ILE A 129 14.62 8.85 -16.04
CA ILE A 129 13.60 8.15 -15.28
C ILE A 129 13.18 9.00 -14.09
N LYS A 130 11.87 9.25 -13.99
CA LYS A 130 11.29 9.98 -12.87
C LYS A 130 11.60 9.25 -11.56
N TRP A 131 12.28 9.97 -10.66
CA TRP A 131 12.63 9.51 -9.32
C TRP A 131 12.00 10.42 -8.27
N ASN A 132 11.34 9.84 -7.27
CA ASN A 132 10.91 10.60 -6.10
C ASN A 132 12.03 10.62 -5.06
N PRO A 133 12.59 11.79 -4.69
CA PRO A 133 13.61 11.89 -3.64
C PRO A 133 13.14 11.42 -2.25
N GLU A 134 11.83 11.30 -2.03
CA GLU A 134 11.24 10.81 -0.79
C GLU A 134 11.15 9.28 -0.72
N TRP A 135 11.33 8.57 -1.83
CA TRP A 135 11.29 7.12 -1.83
C TRP A 135 12.39 6.54 -0.95
N VAL A 136 11.99 5.59 -0.10
CA VAL A 136 12.88 4.84 0.77
C VAL A 136 13.16 3.46 0.18
N PRO A 137 14.40 3.18 -0.28
CA PRO A 137 14.81 1.85 -0.68
C PRO A 137 14.90 0.90 0.51
N GLN A 138 14.89 -0.42 0.23
CA GLN A 138 15.17 -1.48 1.22
C GLN A 138 16.46 -1.19 2.02
N ASP A 139 16.42 -1.44 3.33
CA ASP A 139 17.54 -1.15 4.25
C ASP A 139 18.76 -2.06 4.02
N SER A 140 18.51 -3.31 3.63
CA SER A 140 19.53 -4.31 3.30
C SER A 140 19.00 -5.39 2.38
N PHE A 141 19.89 -6.13 1.74
CA PHE A 141 19.60 -7.30 0.90
C PHE A 141 20.86 -8.15 0.69
N ASP A 142 20.70 -9.41 0.28
CA ASP A 142 21.80 -10.23 -0.24
C ASP A 142 21.71 -10.24 -1.78
N ILE A 143 22.85 -10.13 -2.47
CA ILE A 143 22.97 -10.37 -3.91
C ILE A 143 23.97 -11.49 -4.17
N ASN A 144 23.60 -12.44 -5.04
CA ASN A 144 24.47 -13.56 -5.38
C ASN A 144 25.12 -13.32 -6.75
N LEU A 145 26.45 -13.40 -6.79
CA LEU A 145 27.22 -13.21 -8.02
C LEU A 145 28.15 -14.39 -8.23
N VAL A 146 28.15 -14.93 -9.45
CA VAL A 146 29.18 -15.84 -9.93
C VAL A 146 30.40 -15.01 -10.33
N VAL A 147 31.55 -15.34 -9.75
CA VAL A 147 32.83 -14.65 -10.00
C VAL A 147 33.69 -15.57 -10.86
N VAL A 148 34.12 -15.07 -12.02
CA VAL A 148 34.94 -15.83 -12.98
C VAL A 148 36.14 -15.01 -13.46
N GLY A 149 37.30 -15.65 -13.62
CA GLY A 149 38.54 -15.01 -14.06
C GLY A 149 39.50 -14.63 -12.93
N ASP A 150 40.46 -13.76 -13.25
CA ASP A 150 41.54 -13.31 -12.36
C ASP A 150 40.98 -12.57 -11.12
N LYS A 151 41.61 -12.77 -9.96
CA LYS A 151 41.26 -12.12 -8.68
C LYS A 151 41.27 -10.58 -8.76
N THR A 152 42.02 -9.99 -9.68
CA THR A 152 42.21 -8.53 -9.77
C THR A 152 41.18 -7.80 -10.62
N ASP A 153 40.62 -8.46 -11.65
CA ASP A 153 39.56 -7.91 -12.51
C ASP A 153 38.63 -9.03 -13.01
N PRO A 154 37.85 -9.66 -12.11
CA PRO A 154 36.98 -10.74 -12.49
C PRO A 154 35.74 -10.24 -13.23
N LYS A 155 35.22 -11.10 -14.10
CA LYS A 155 33.86 -10.96 -14.64
C LYS A 155 32.86 -11.39 -13.58
N LEU A 156 31.79 -10.61 -13.44
CA LEU A 156 30.75 -10.82 -12.45
C LEU A 156 29.45 -11.10 -13.19
N TYR A 157 28.82 -12.22 -12.87
CA TYR A 157 27.53 -12.63 -13.42
C TYR A 157 26.52 -12.75 -12.31
N LEU A 158 25.29 -12.31 -12.53
CA LEU A 158 24.21 -12.51 -11.58
C LEU A 158 23.88 -14.01 -11.47
N GLY A 159 23.82 -14.51 -10.23
CA GLY A 159 23.53 -15.91 -9.94
C GLY A 159 22.12 -16.31 -10.39
N PRO A 160 21.85 -17.62 -10.62
CA PRO A 160 20.51 -18.10 -10.95
C PRO A 160 19.49 -17.79 -9.84
N ASN A 161 19.91 -17.91 -8.59
CA ASN A 161 19.21 -17.31 -7.46
C ASN A 161 19.79 -15.91 -7.26
N ILE A 162 19.03 -14.88 -7.62
CA ILE A 162 19.48 -13.47 -7.64
C ILE A 162 19.94 -13.00 -6.25
N GLY A 163 19.31 -13.48 -5.19
CA GLY A 163 19.59 -13.04 -3.82
C GLY A 163 18.34 -13.01 -2.93
N SER A 164 18.36 -12.16 -1.91
CA SER A 164 17.28 -12.06 -0.92
C SER A 164 16.99 -10.64 -0.49
N SER A 165 15.73 -10.37 -0.16
CA SER A 165 15.23 -9.04 0.21
C SER A 165 15.73 -8.47 1.56
N SER A 166 16.63 -9.18 2.25
CA SER A 166 17.31 -8.70 3.45
C SER A 166 18.64 -9.41 3.62
N ALA A 167 19.61 -8.72 4.20
CA ALA A 167 20.91 -9.31 4.51
C ALA A 167 20.76 -10.45 5.54
N GLY A 168 21.55 -11.52 5.39
CA GLY A 168 21.64 -12.61 6.36
C GLY A 168 20.82 -13.85 6.01
N LYS A 169 19.70 -13.69 5.31
CA LYS A 169 18.77 -14.79 4.95
C LYS A 169 19.47 -15.98 4.31
N SER A 170 20.45 -15.70 3.46
CA SER A 170 21.20 -16.72 2.70
C SER A 170 22.15 -17.54 3.57
N PHE A 171 22.64 -16.97 4.67
CA PHE A 171 23.74 -17.52 5.48
C PHE A 171 23.28 -18.32 6.69
N GLN A 172 22.20 -17.90 7.35
CA GLN A 172 21.84 -18.42 8.68
C GLN A 172 21.62 -19.95 8.71
N ARG A 173 21.19 -20.56 7.61
CA ARG A 173 21.00 -22.03 7.54
C ARG A 173 22.31 -22.82 7.65
N PHE A 174 23.45 -22.14 7.51
CA PHE A 174 24.80 -22.67 7.53
C PHE A 174 25.57 -22.30 8.80
N GLU A 175 24.93 -21.71 9.81
CA GLU A 175 25.56 -21.29 11.08
C GLU A 175 26.52 -22.35 11.66
N ARG A 176 26.14 -23.63 11.62
CA ARG A 176 26.93 -24.74 12.18
C ARG A 176 28.07 -25.25 11.29
N VAL A 177 28.20 -24.72 10.08
CA VAL A 177 29.26 -25.07 9.13
C VAL A 177 30.42 -24.09 9.23
N PHE A 178 30.14 -22.81 9.53
CA PHE A 178 31.13 -21.76 9.65
C PHE A 178 31.89 -21.82 10.98
N GLU A 179 33.10 -21.27 10.97
CA GLU A 179 33.83 -21.00 12.21
C GLU A 179 33.05 -20.02 13.08
N ARG A 180 32.90 -20.35 14.36
CA ARG A 180 31.96 -19.66 15.26
C ARG A 180 32.24 -18.16 15.39
N GLU A 181 33.51 -17.77 15.43
CA GLU A 181 33.90 -16.37 15.59
C GLU A 181 33.72 -15.57 14.29
N GLU A 182 33.96 -16.17 13.13
CA GLU A 182 33.71 -15.53 11.83
C GLU A 182 32.21 -15.33 11.60
N PHE A 183 31.41 -16.34 11.95
CA PHE A 183 29.96 -16.26 11.83
C PHE A 183 29.35 -15.20 12.76
N LYS A 184 29.85 -15.11 14.01
CA LYS A 184 29.47 -14.02 14.92
C LYS A 184 29.86 -12.64 14.38
N LYS A 185 31.05 -12.53 13.78
CA LYS A 185 31.51 -11.28 13.16
C LYS A 185 30.60 -10.89 12.00
N TYR A 186 30.17 -11.84 11.19
CA TYR A 186 29.18 -11.59 10.14
C TYR A 186 27.84 -11.12 10.72
N ASN A 187 27.33 -11.80 11.76
CA ASN A 187 26.05 -11.48 12.40
C ASN A 187 26.01 -10.08 13.07
N SER A 188 27.13 -9.35 13.18
CA SER A 188 27.05 -7.93 13.57
C SER A 188 26.29 -7.08 12.55
N ILE A 189 26.11 -7.56 11.31
CA ILE A 189 25.33 -6.89 10.27
C ILE A 189 23.88 -6.61 10.67
N TYR A 190 23.27 -7.43 11.54
CA TYR A 190 21.91 -7.21 12.02
C TYR A 190 21.78 -5.96 12.88
N ALA A 191 22.86 -5.49 13.50
CA ALA A 191 22.87 -4.20 14.22
C ALA A 191 22.94 -3.00 13.26
N GLU A 192 23.46 -3.20 12.05
CA GLU A 192 23.53 -2.20 10.98
C GLU A 192 22.28 -2.23 10.09
N CYS A 193 21.53 -3.34 10.10
CA CYS A 193 20.34 -3.57 9.28
C CYS A 193 19.06 -3.30 10.08
N GLY A 194 18.44 -2.16 9.85
CA GLY A 194 17.14 -1.82 10.41
C GLY A 194 17.07 -0.42 10.96
N SER A 195 15.88 -0.03 11.42
CA SER A 195 15.61 1.25 12.04
C SER A 195 15.02 1.04 13.42
N ASP A 196 15.46 1.86 14.39
CA ASP A 196 14.80 1.98 15.70
C ASP A 196 13.38 2.56 15.58
N GLU A 197 12.93 2.94 14.38
CA GLU A 197 11.56 3.34 14.08
C GLU A 197 10.56 2.18 14.27
N TYR A 198 10.94 0.95 13.95
CA TYR A 198 10.03 -0.21 13.99
C TYR A 198 10.42 -1.25 15.03
N LEU A 199 9.44 -2.05 15.43
CA LEU A 199 9.66 -3.29 16.16
C LEU A 199 9.86 -4.42 15.15
N LEU A 200 11.13 -4.68 14.81
CA LEU A 200 11.51 -5.77 13.92
C LEU A 200 11.13 -7.13 14.54
N THR A 201 10.23 -7.84 13.88
CA THR A 201 9.63 -9.08 14.40
C THR A 201 9.76 -10.19 13.38
N GLU A 202 10.59 -11.19 13.68
CA GLU A 202 10.77 -12.33 12.78
C GLU A 202 9.51 -13.21 12.78
N ILE A 203 8.88 -13.36 11.62
CA ILE A 203 7.74 -14.23 11.43
C ILE A 203 8.19 -15.63 11.00
N ARG A 204 7.68 -16.66 11.68
CA ARG A 204 7.92 -18.07 11.33
C ARG A 204 6.63 -18.85 11.34
N GLU A 205 6.49 -19.75 10.38
CA GLU A 205 5.35 -20.65 10.28
C GLU A 205 5.79 -22.10 10.17
N MET A 206 5.06 -22.98 10.85
CA MET A 206 5.32 -24.41 10.82
C MET A 206 5.17 -24.93 9.38
N PRO A 207 6.23 -25.47 8.76
CA PRO A 207 6.19 -25.89 7.37
C PRO A 207 5.27 -27.09 7.22
N THR A 208 4.50 -27.10 6.13
CA THR A 208 3.58 -28.20 5.78
C THR A 208 4.32 -29.47 5.34
N ALA A 209 5.58 -29.34 4.91
CA ALA A 209 6.42 -30.46 4.46
C ALA A 209 7.84 -30.38 5.04
N GLY A 210 8.38 -31.53 5.46
CA GLY A 210 9.72 -31.61 6.08
C GLY A 210 10.89 -31.22 5.16
N ARG A 211 10.69 -31.12 3.85
CA ARG A 211 11.71 -30.54 2.96
C ARG A 211 11.85 -29.04 3.15
N LEU A 212 10.75 -28.33 3.45
CA LEU A 212 10.74 -26.89 3.65
C LEU A 212 11.43 -26.51 4.98
N SER A 213 11.31 -27.35 6.02
CA SER A 213 12.05 -27.16 7.27
C SER A 213 13.56 -27.20 7.11
N ASN A 214 14.08 -27.74 6.00
CA ASN A 214 15.51 -27.73 5.72
C ASN A 214 16.01 -26.35 5.32
N VAL A 215 15.14 -25.44 4.88
CA VAL A 215 15.50 -24.09 4.45
C VAL A 215 15.22 -23.06 5.54
N MET A 216 14.41 -23.40 6.55
CA MET A 216 14.15 -22.53 7.69
C MET A 216 15.34 -22.43 8.64
N ASN A 217 15.47 -21.25 9.24
CA ASN A 217 16.44 -20.98 10.29
C ASN A 217 15.80 -21.14 11.67
N TRP A 218 16.58 -21.65 12.61
CA TRP A 218 16.10 -21.98 13.96
C TRP A 218 16.69 -21.05 15.03
N SER A 219 17.84 -20.43 14.76
CA SER A 219 18.43 -19.36 15.58
C SER A 219 17.70 -18.04 15.34
N ASN A 220 17.63 -17.19 16.37
CA ASN A 220 16.82 -15.97 16.37
C ASN A 220 17.72 -14.73 16.41
N ASN A 221 17.82 -14.02 15.29
CA ASN A 221 18.70 -12.86 15.14
C ASN A 221 17.99 -11.53 15.47
N TYR A 222 16.67 -11.53 15.57
CA TYR A 222 15.86 -10.34 15.77
C TYR A 222 15.33 -10.18 17.21
N PRO A 223 14.97 -8.94 17.62
CA PRO A 223 14.51 -8.66 18.98
C PRO A 223 13.21 -9.39 19.35
N CYS A 224 12.29 -9.51 18.39
CA CYS A 224 10.97 -10.11 18.58
C CYS A 224 10.70 -11.22 17.56
N CYS A 225 9.78 -12.13 17.89
CA CYS A 225 9.30 -13.15 16.97
C CYS A 225 7.77 -13.32 17.01
N PHE A 226 7.21 -13.69 15.85
CA PHE A 226 5.80 -14.00 15.66
C PHE A 226 5.67 -15.42 15.09
N LEU A 227 5.12 -16.33 15.88
CA LEU A 227 5.17 -17.78 15.61
C LEU A 227 3.79 -18.34 15.28
N LEU A 228 3.66 -18.91 14.08
CA LEU A 228 2.45 -19.58 13.58
C LEU A 228 2.60 -21.09 13.63
N GLY A 229 1.75 -21.77 14.41
CA GLY A 229 1.73 -23.23 14.50
C GLY A 229 2.98 -23.85 15.14
N MET A 230 3.84 -23.07 15.77
CA MET A 230 5.06 -23.53 16.43
C MET A 230 5.27 -22.92 17.82
N THR A 231 6.12 -23.56 18.61
CA THR A 231 6.54 -23.08 19.94
C THR A 231 7.90 -22.41 19.85
N ASP A 232 8.07 -21.33 20.62
CA ASP A 232 9.39 -20.73 20.82
C ASP A 232 10.27 -21.68 21.64
N THR A 233 11.50 -21.89 21.18
CA THR A 233 12.50 -22.75 21.81
C THR A 233 13.42 -21.98 22.77
N GLU A 234 13.47 -20.64 22.72
CA GLU A 234 14.55 -19.88 23.38
C GLU A 234 14.08 -18.82 24.38
N ASN A 235 13.09 -17.96 24.08
CA ASN A 235 12.73 -16.89 25.01
C ASN A 235 11.31 -16.31 24.86
N LYS A 236 10.40 -16.75 25.75
CA LYS A 236 9.00 -16.29 25.81
C LYS A 236 8.83 -14.77 25.86
N SER A 237 9.79 -14.00 26.42
CA SER A 237 9.66 -12.55 26.54
C SER A 237 9.78 -11.79 25.22
N ARG A 238 10.22 -12.46 24.14
CA ARG A 238 10.39 -11.87 22.80
C ARG A 238 9.19 -12.13 21.88
N ARG A 239 8.22 -12.90 22.34
CA ARG A 239 7.12 -13.37 21.50
C ARG A 239 6.01 -12.34 21.43
N ILE A 240 5.61 -12.00 20.20
CA ILE A 240 4.39 -11.25 19.92
C ILE A 240 3.27 -12.24 19.61
N PHE A 241 2.12 -12.05 20.27
CA PHE A 241 0.93 -12.89 20.10
C PHE A 241 -0.02 -12.30 19.05
N LEU A 242 -0.88 -13.15 18.49
CA LEU A 242 -1.89 -12.73 17.51
C LEU A 242 -2.80 -11.61 18.05
N ASP A 243 -3.22 -11.72 19.31
CA ASP A 243 -4.13 -10.76 19.97
C ASP A 243 -3.46 -9.42 20.33
N ASP A 244 -2.13 -9.35 20.25
CA ASP A 244 -1.35 -8.14 20.53
C ASP A 244 -1.18 -7.28 19.27
N ILE A 245 -1.49 -7.81 18.09
CA ILE A 245 -1.35 -7.07 16.82
C ILE A 245 -2.67 -6.41 16.44
N VAL A 246 -2.60 -5.13 16.11
CA VAL A 246 -3.65 -4.40 15.39
C VAL A 246 -3.19 -4.06 13.98
N VAL A 247 -4.15 -3.98 13.05
CA VAL A 247 -3.97 -3.48 11.70
C VAL A 247 -4.58 -2.09 11.63
N GLY A 248 -3.85 -1.11 11.10
CA GLY A 248 -4.36 0.23 10.86
C GLY A 248 -4.15 0.67 9.42
N LEU A 249 -4.94 1.66 9.00
CA LEU A 249 -4.77 2.38 7.75
C LEU A 249 -4.61 3.86 8.09
N ASP A 250 -3.46 4.43 7.74
CA ASP A 250 -3.20 5.85 7.99
C ASP A 250 -3.91 6.76 6.95
N TYR A 251 -3.79 8.07 7.16
CA TYR A 251 -4.39 9.08 6.27
C TYR A 251 -3.67 9.21 4.91
N ASP A 252 -2.43 8.72 4.81
CA ASP A 252 -1.65 8.64 3.56
C ASP A 252 -1.92 7.35 2.79
N ASP A 253 -2.94 6.60 3.22
CA ASP A 253 -3.37 5.36 2.60
C ASP A 253 -2.23 4.34 2.64
N LYS A 254 -1.62 4.11 3.80
CA LYS A 254 -0.65 3.03 4.06
C LYS A 254 -1.14 2.12 5.18
N LEU A 255 -1.11 0.82 4.93
CA LEU A 255 -1.42 -0.18 5.95
C LEU A 255 -0.25 -0.34 6.90
N TYR A 256 -0.54 -0.56 8.19
CA TYR A 256 0.49 -0.86 9.18
C TYR A 256 0.02 -1.88 10.21
N LEU A 257 0.99 -2.56 10.81
CA LEU A 257 0.84 -3.45 11.96
C LEU A 257 1.40 -2.77 13.19
N LYS A 258 0.72 -2.84 14.32
CA LYS A 258 1.21 -2.29 15.60
C LYS A 258 1.04 -3.31 16.70
N SER A 259 2.07 -3.43 17.55
CA SER A 259 1.99 -4.17 18.80
C SER A 259 1.39 -3.28 19.88
N VAL A 260 0.26 -3.69 20.45
CA VAL A 260 -0.44 -2.92 21.49
C VAL A 260 0.39 -2.85 22.78
N THR A 261 1.02 -3.96 23.18
CA THR A 261 1.83 -4.04 24.40
C THR A 261 3.11 -3.20 24.31
N ASN A 262 3.74 -3.14 23.13
CA ASN A 262 4.98 -2.38 22.92
C ASN A 262 4.73 -0.95 22.42
N ASP A 263 3.48 -0.60 22.10
CA ASP A 263 3.05 0.68 21.52
C ASP A 263 3.93 1.12 20.32
N LYS A 264 4.23 0.16 19.43
CA LYS A 264 5.16 0.38 18.31
C LYS A 264 4.73 -0.34 17.05
N ILE A 265 4.94 0.30 15.90
CA ILE A 265 4.71 -0.32 14.59
C ILE A 265 5.63 -1.54 14.47
N CYS A 266 5.03 -2.67 14.13
CA CYS A 266 5.68 -3.95 13.96
C CYS A 266 5.99 -4.17 12.48
N LYS A 267 7.25 -4.46 12.14
CA LYS A 267 7.67 -4.87 10.79
C LYS A 267 7.95 -6.37 10.81
N MET A 268 7.10 -7.13 10.13
CA MET A 268 7.22 -8.57 10.00
C MET A 268 8.28 -8.90 8.96
N ILE A 269 9.29 -9.65 9.38
CA ILE A 269 10.45 -9.96 8.57
C ILE A 269 10.71 -11.45 8.56
N THR A 270 11.28 -11.94 7.47
CA THR A 270 11.70 -13.32 7.35
C THR A 270 13.22 -13.36 7.45
N ASP A 271 13.76 -14.37 8.11
CA ASP A 271 15.20 -14.60 8.18
C ASP A 271 15.51 -15.99 7.62
N ASN A 272 15.13 -16.27 6.37
CA ASN A 272 15.47 -17.48 5.64
C ASN A 272 15.14 -17.34 4.14
N MET A 273 15.59 -18.31 3.35
CA MET A 273 15.38 -18.37 1.89
C MET A 273 14.12 -19.15 1.48
N LEU A 274 13.20 -19.44 2.40
CA LEU A 274 11.94 -20.08 2.02
C LEU A 274 11.08 -19.07 1.25
N ASN A 275 10.55 -19.51 0.11
CA ASN A 275 9.57 -18.71 -0.62
C ASN A 275 8.31 -18.52 0.24
N SER A 276 8.02 -17.28 0.63
CA SER A 276 6.88 -16.91 1.47
C SER A 276 5.53 -17.31 0.87
N MET A 277 5.43 -17.41 -0.46
CA MET A 277 4.20 -17.84 -1.14
C MET A 277 3.80 -19.28 -0.79
N LEU A 278 4.72 -20.09 -0.25
CA LEU A 278 4.44 -21.45 0.24
C LEU A 278 3.81 -21.47 1.64
N ASN A 279 3.82 -20.33 2.34
CA ASN A 279 3.21 -20.16 3.65
C ASN A 279 1.72 -19.83 3.57
N SER A 280 1.05 -19.79 4.72
CA SER A 280 -0.38 -19.47 4.79
C SER A 280 -0.70 -18.07 4.27
N LYS A 281 -1.98 -17.85 3.95
CA LYS A 281 -2.48 -16.51 3.60
C LYS A 281 -2.25 -15.49 4.73
N LEU A 282 -2.29 -15.92 5.99
CA LEU A 282 -2.02 -15.04 7.14
C LEU A 282 -0.57 -14.59 7.15
N PHE A 283 0.38 -15.51 6.95
CA PHE A 283 1.79 -15.17 6.83
C PHE A 283 2.03 -14.14 5.72
N ASN A 284 1.45 -14.40 4.53
CA ASN A 284 1.59 -13.53 3.38
C ASN A 284 0.90 -12.16 3.56
N LEU A 285 -0.24 -12.09 4.26
CA LEU A 285 -0.89 -10.82 4.63
C LEU A 285 0.05 -9.97 5.49
N LEU A 286 0.63 -10.56 6.53
CA LEU A 286 1.50 -9.84 7.48
C LEU A 286 2.80 -9.35 6.85
N CYS A 287 3.44 -10.20 6.04
CA CYS A 287 4.60 -9.79 5.24
C CYS A 287 4.23 -8.75 4.18
N GLY A 288 3.05 -8.89 3.56
CA GLY A 288 2.52 -7.94 2.58
C GLY A 288 2.36 -6.54 3.17
N ILE A 289 1.76 -6.42 4.36
CA ILE A 289 1.57 -5.12 5.04
C ILE A 289 2.94 -4.51 5.36
N SER A 290 3.86 -5.33 5.86
CA SER A 290 5.21 -4.87 6.21
C SER A 290 6.05 -4.46 4.99
N ALA A 291 5.70 -4.95 3.79
CA ALA A 291 6.34 -4.55 2.55
C ALA A 291 5.89 -3.16 2.05
N GLU A 292 4.79 -2.61 2.56
CA GLU A 292 4.39 -1.21 2.26
C GLU A 292 5.28 -0.17 2.97
N TYR A 293 6.14 -0.62 3.90
CA TYR A 293 7.06 0.27 4.64
C TYR A 293 8.32 0.62 3.85
N ASP A 294 8.61 -0.14 2.78
CA ASP A 294 9.71 0.12 1.86
C ASP A 294 9.10 0.59 0.54
N ASP A 295 9.55 1.71 -0.02
CA ASP A 295 8.96 2.23 -1.26
C ASP A 295 9.57 1.56 -2.50
N ILE A 296 10.85 1.20 -2.44
CA ILE A 296 11.62 0.70 -3.60
C ILE A 296 12.29 -0.64 -3.31
N LYS A 297 12.08 -1.59 -4.23
CA LYS A 297 12.55 -2.97 -4.19
C LYS A 297 13.66 -3.22 -5.23
N VAL A 298 14.87 -3.51 -4.76
CA VAL A 298 16.08 -3.63 -5.60
C VAL A 298 16.22 -5.05 -6.17
N ILE A 299 16.14 -6.07 -5.32
CA ILE A 299 16.29 -7.48 -5.75
C ILE A 299 15.17 -7.89 -6.71
N GLU A 300 13.94 -7.46 -6.43
CA GLU A 300 12.81 -7.73 -7.29
C GLU A 300 12.97 -7.10 -8.68
N ARG A 301 13.59 -5.91 -8.80
CA ARG A 301 13.88 -5.31 -10.12
C ARG A 301 14.73 -6.23 -10.99
N LEU A 302 15.74 -6.87 -10.42
CA LEU A 302 16.62 -7.77 -11.18
C LEU A 302 15.87 -8.99 -11.75
N SER A 303 14.72 -9.34 -11.15
CA SER A 303 13.84 -10.40 -11.67
C SER A 303 12.88 -9.91 -12.77
N TYR A 304 12.64 -8.60 -12.89
CA TYR A 304 11.68 -7.99 -13.82
C TYR A 304 12.29 -6.79 -14.56
N LEU A 305 13.37 -7.03 -15.30
CA LEU A 305 14.04 -6.00 -16.10
C LEU A 305 13.27 -5.69 -17.41
N PHE A 306 12.86 -6.74 -18.13
CA PHE A 306 12.12 -6.67 -19.39
C PHE A 306 11.31 -7.95 -19.58
N ASP A 307 10.37 -7.95 -20.52
CA ASP A 307 9.59 -9.15 -20.83
C ASP A 307 10.39 -10.05 -21.78
N GLU A 308 10.66 -11.30 -21.38
CA GLU A 308 11.44 -12.29 -22.14
C GLU A 308 10.69 -12.83 -23.39
N ASN A 309 10.23 -11.95 -24.27
CA ASN A 309 9.39 -12.28 -25.42
C ASN A 309 10.17 -12.68 -26.68
N TYR A 310 11.50 -12.50 -26.67
CA TYR A 310 12.35 -12.78 -27.82
C TYR A 310 12.80 -14.25 -27.86
N ILE A 311 13.00 -14.76 -29.08
CA ILE A 311 13.62 -16.08 -29.28
C ILE A 311 15.10 -16.05 -28.90
N TYR A 312 15.74 -14.90 -29.13
CA TYR A 312 17.13 -14.65 -28.83
C TYR A 312 17.23 -13.32 -28.10
N THR A 313 17.97 -13.29 -27.01
CA THR A 313 18.28 -12.08 -26.26
C THR A 313 19.80 -12.00 -26.09
N PRO A 314 20.45 -10.89 -26.47
CA PRO A 314 21.88 -10.70 -26.24
C PRO A 314 22.18 -10.64 -24.74
N GLU A 315 23.46 -10.79 -24.37
CA GLU A 315 23.92 -10.54 -23.00
C GLU A 315 23.59 -9.11 -22.58
N VAL A 316 23.03 -8.95 -21.38
CA VAL A 316 22.73 -7.64 -20.79
C VAL A 316 23.69 -7.40 -19.63
N GLU A 317 24.47 -6.33 -19.76
CA GLU A 317 25.38 -5.84 -18.75
C GLU A 317 24.91 -4.50 -18.19
N ILE A 318 25.04 -4.30 -16.88
CA ILE A 318 24.79 -3.01 -16.22
C ILE A 318 26.00 -2.72 -15.32
N GLU A 319 26.63 -1.54 -15.48
CA GLU A 319 27.81 -1.14 -14.69
C GLU A 319 28.93 -2.21 -14.67
N GLY A 320 29.11 -2.94 -15.77
CA GLY A 320 30.12 -3.98 -15.91
C GLY A 320 29.79 -5.33 -15.22
N ILE A 321 28.55 -5.51 -14.76
CA ILE A 321 28.03 -6.78 -14.22
C ILE A 321 27.02 -7.36 -15.20
N VAL A 322 27.18 -8.63 -15.58
CA VAL A 322 26.26 -9.34 -16.47
C VAL A 322 25.02 -9.74 -15.66
N VAL A 323 23.91 -9.04 -15.89
CA VAL A 323 22.63 -9.30 -15.19
C VAL A 323 21.79 -10.35 -15.90
N PHE A 324 21.96 -10.49 -17.21
CA PHE A 324 21.23 -11.44 -18.01
C PHE A 324 22.17 -12.05 -19.05
N PRO A 325 22.46 -13.36 -19.02
CA PRO A 325 23.33 -13.98 -20.01
C PRO A 325 22.65 -14.02 -21.38
N GLU A 326 23.43 -14.18 -22.44
CA GLU A 326 22.90 -14.47 -23.78
C GLU A 326 21.97 -15.70 -23.69
N THR A 327 20.74 -15.55 -24.18
CA THR A 327 19.64 -16.49 -23.93
C THR A 327 18.89 -16.85 -25.22
N TRP A 328 18.50 -18.11 -25.33
CA TRP A 328 17.66 -18.63 -26.41
C TRP A 328 16.39 -19.30 -25.87
N ARG A 329 15.24 -18.92 -26.40
CA ARG A 329 13.93 -19.45 -26.03
C ARG A 329 13.41 -20.42 -27.09
N LEU A 330 13.21 -21.67 -26.67
CA LEU A 330 12.70 -22.75 -27.50
C LEU A 330 11.20 -22.84 -27.29
N THR A 331 10.43 -22.52 -28.34
CA THR A 331 8.96 -22.47 -28.27
C THR A 331 8.31 -23.52 -29.16
N LYS A 332 7.00 -23.73 -28.98
CA LYS A 332 6.15 -24.57 -29.88
C LYS A 332 6.18 -24.23 -31.35
N LYS A 333 6.66 -23.04 -31.73
CA LYS A 333 6.77 -22.63 -33.13
C LYS A 333 7.97 -23.27 -33.83
N HIS A 334 8.95 -23.77 -33.09
CA HIS A 334 10.22 -24.24 -33.66
C HIS A 334 10.34 -25.77 -33.72
N PHE A 335 9.59 -26.51 -32.89
CA PHE A 335 9.73 -27.95 -32.77
C PHE A 335 8.39 -28.67 -32.87
N SER A 336 8.38 -29.83 -33.52
CA SER A 336 7.26 -30.74 -33.59
C SER A 336 7.56 -32.02 -32.81
N LYS A 337 6.76 -32.32 -31.79
CA LYS A 337 6.94 -33.52 -30.93
C LYS A 337 6.41 -34.81 -31.58
N LEU A 338 6.49 -34.91 -32.91
CA LEU A 338 5.96 -36.04 -33.68
C LEU A 338 6.82 -37.30 -33.49
N ASN A 339 8.15 -37.16 -33.58
CA ASN A 339 9.14 -38.19 -33.26
C ASN A 339 10.51 -37.53 -33.02
N ILE A 340 11.40 -38.28 -32.37
CA ILE A 340 12.72 -37.78 -31.97
C ILE A 340 13.65 -37.44 -33.16
N GLU A 341 13.49 -38.11 -34.30
CA GLU A 341 14.37 -37.87 -35.45
C GLU A 341 14.06 -36.57 -36.16
N LYS A 342 12.77 -36.27 -36.34
CA LYS A 342 12.34 -34.96 -36.83
C LYS A 342 12.73 -33.85 -35.86
N PHE A 343 12.55 -34.09 -34.56
CA PHE A 343 12.96 -33.13 -33.53
C PHE A 343 14.47 -32.85 -33.58
N ARG A 344 15.29 -33.89 -33.81
CA ARG A 344 16.75 -33.76 -33.95
C ARG A 344 17.14 -32.90 -35.15
N GLU A 345 16.44 -33.01 -36.27
CA GLU A 345 16.64 -32.15 -37.44
C GLU A 345 16.24 -30.69 -37.15
N GLU A 346 15.08 -30.48 -36.54
CA GLU A 346 14.57 -29.15 -36.14
C GLU A 346 15.48 -28.48 -35.10
N TYR A 347 15.98 -29.24 -34.13
CA TYR A 347 16.97 -28.79 -33.16
C TYR A 347 18.27 -28.34 -33.81
N ARG A 348 18.82 -29.17 -34.71
CA ARG A 348 20.04 -28.80 -35.45
C ARG A 348 19.83 -27.51 -36.23
N TYR A 349 18.72 -27.39 -36.94
CA TYR A 349 18.36 -26.17 -37.65
C TYR A 349 18.27 -24.96 -36.70
N PHE A 350 17.67 -25.11 -35.52
CA PHE A 350 17.55 -24.04 -34.54
C PHE A 350 18.92 -23.59 -34.01
N VAL A 351 19.75 -24.52 -33.52
CA VAL A 351 21.07 -24.17 -32.94
C VAL A 351 22.02 -23.57 -33.98
N ASP A 352 21.94 -24.03 -35.23
CA ASP A 352 22.71 -23.46 -36.34
C ASP A 352 22.20 -22.06 -36.72
N ARG A 353 20.87 -21.88 -36.75
CA ARG A 353 20.24 -20.62 -37.19
C ARG A 353 20.45 -19.49 -36.20
N PHE A 354 20.39 -19.79 -34.91
CA PHE A 354 20.50 -18.81 -33.82
C PHE A 354 21.90 -18.79 -33.16
N ASP A 355 22.87 -19.49 -33.75
CA ASP A 355 24.27 -19.49 -33.32
C ASP A 355 24.48 -19.84 -31.83
N VAL A 356 23.80 -20.92 -31.38
CA VAL A 356 23.90 -21.40 -30.00
C VAL A 356 25.31 -21.96 -29.75
N PRO A 357 25.99 -21.61 -28.64
CA PRO A 357 27.36 -22.04 -28.36
C PRO A 357 27.50 -23.57 -28.19
N GLU A 358 28.74 -24.07 -28.23
CA GLU A 358 29.05 -25.50 -28.04
C GLU A 358 28.55 -26.02 -26.69
N PHE A 359 28.72 -25.23 -25.63
CA PHE A 359 28.20 -25.51 -24.29
C PHE A 359 27.20 -24.43 -23.90
N PHE A 360 26.08 -24.85 -23.32
CA PHE A 360 25.04 -23.96 -22.80
C PHE A 360 24.35 -24.60 -21.59
N TYR A 361 23.68 -23.79 -20.78
CA TYR A 361 22.78 -24.26 -19.74
C TYR A 361 21.39 -24.48 -20.30
N LEU A 362 20.75 -25.60 -19.98
CA LEU A 362 19.29 -25.72 -19.95
C LEU A 362 18.82 -25.22 -18.57
N CYS A 363 17.96 -24.20 -18.57
CA CYS A 363 17.53 -23.51 -17.36
C CYS A 363 16.08 -23.86 -17.01
N GLU A 364 15.83 -24.20 -15.75
CA GLU A 364 14.50 -24.37 -15.15
C GLU A 364 14.49 -23.71 -13.77
N ASP A 365 13.84 -22.55 -13.68
CA ASP A 365 13.91 -21.67 -12.51
C ASP A 365 15.37 -21.38 -12.11
N ASP A 366 15.76 -21.76 -10.89
CA ASP A 366 17.13 -21.63 -10.36
C ASP A 366 18.06 -22.80 -10.74
N ASN A 367 17.54 -23.85 -11.38
CA ASN A 367 18.31 -25.01 -11.77
C ASN A 367 18.93 -24.82 -13.15
N ARG A 368 20.22 -25.18 -13.26
CA ARG A 368 20.98 -25.12 -14.52
C ARG A 368 21.63 -26.46 -14.80
N LEU A 369 21.45 -26.98 -16.02
CA LEU A 369 22.10 -28.20 -16.50
C LEU A 369 23.00 -27.88 -17.69
N ILE A 370 24.30 -28.13 -17.56
CA ILE A 370 25.26 -27.96 -18.66
C ILE A 370 25.02 -29.05 -19.71
N LEU A 371 24.80 -28.63 -20.95
CA LEU A 371 24.62 -29.50 -22.11
C LEU A 371 25.61 -29.12 -23.20
N ARG A 372 25.94 -30.09 -24.05
CA ARG A 372 26.82 -29.89 -25.21
C ARG A 372 25.99 -30.01 -26.49
N ARG A 373 26.05 -28.99 -27.33
CA ARG A 373 25.24 -28.82 -28.55
C ARG A 373 25.18 -30.05 -29.45
N ASP A 374 26.32 -30.67 -29.73
CA ASP A 374 26.41 -31.78 -30.69
C ASP A 374 26.32 -33.17 -30.05
N ASP A 375 25.89 -33.27 -28.78
CA ASP A 375 25.70 -34.54 -28.10
C ASP A 375 24.31 -35.15 -28.35
N SER A 376 24.25 -36.44 -28.69
CA SER A 376 22.99 -37.16 -28.85
C SER A 376 22.14 -37.14 -27.57
N VAL A 377 22.78 -37.18 -26.40
CA VAL A 377 22.09 -37.18 -25.09
C VAL A 377 21.43 -35.82 -24.84
N THR A 378 22.05 -34.72 -25.28
CA THR A 378 21.48 -33.37 -25.17
C THR A 378 20.16 -33.27 -25.91
N VAL A 379 20.07 -33.80 -27.12
CA VAL A 379 18.82 -33.80 -27.90
C VAL A 379 17.73 -34.62 -27.19
N GLU A 380 18.09 -35.76 -26.59
CA GLU A 380 17.16 -36.60 -25.83
C GLU A 380 16.61 -35.89 -24.58
N ILE A 381 17.49 -35.22 -23.81
CA ILE A 381 17.09 -34.44 -22.63
C ILE A 381 16.14 -33.32 -23.04
N ILE A 382 16.52 -32.51 -24.03
CA ILE A 382 15.68 -31.41 -24.51
C ILE A 382 14.34 -31.95 -25.02
N TYR A 383 14.31 -33.06 -25.76
CA TYR A 383 13.07 -33.68 -26.24
C TYR A 383 12.14 -34.16 -25.11
N GLN A 384 12.70 -34.68 -24.01
CA GLN A 384 11.95 -35.12 -22.84
C GLN A 384 11.37 -33.94 -22.06
N GLU A 385 12.17 -32.93 -21.81
CA GLU A 385 11.78 -31.72 -21.07
C GLU A 385 10.82 -30.83 -21.86
N TYR A 386 10.87 -30.89 -23.19
CA TYR A 386 10.00 -30.12 -24.06
C TYR A 386 8.55 -30.60 -23.97
N GLY A 387 7.64 -29.81 -23.40
CA GLY A 387 6.20 -30.12 -23.27
C GLY A 387 5.33 -29.39 -24.30
N GLU A 388 4.06 -29.80 -24.47
CA GLU A 388 3.13 -29.08 -25.38
C GLU A 388 2.83 -27.63 -24.94
N GLU A 389 2.97 -27.34 -23.63
CA GLU A 389 2.67 -26.05 -23.00
C GLU A 389 3.90 -25.38 -22.35
N LYS A 390 5.09 -26.00 -22.39
CA LYS A 390 6.31 -25.52 -21.70
C LYS A 390 7.36 -25.07 -22.70
N ASP A 391 7.66 -23.77 -22.72
CA ASP A 391 8.84 -23.24 -23.42
C ASP A 391 10.11 -23.58 -22.62
N LEU A 392 11.20 -23.87 -23.32
CA LEU A 392 12.50 -24.11 -22.70
C LEU A 392 13.42 -22.91 -22.88
N ARG A 393 14.26 -22.65 -21.88
CA ARG A 393 15.23 -21.57 -21.89
C ARG A 393 16.64 -22.14 -21.88
N LEU A 394 17.45 -21.70 -22.85
CA LEU A 394 18.89 -21.96 -22.88
C LEU A 394 19.64 -20.68 -22.55
N CYS A 395 20.71 -20.76 -21.75
CA CYS A 395 21.58 -19.63 -21.45
C CYS A 395 23.03 -19.96 -21.78
N ALA A 396 23.80 -18.96 -22.21
CA ALA A 396 25.25 -19.09 -22.36
C ALA A 396 25.92 -19.37 -21.01
N LEU A 397 27.07 -20.06 -21.06
CA LEU A 397 27.93 -20.23 -19.89
C LEU A 397 28.68 -18.94 -19.60
N GLU A 398 29.07 -18.77 -18.33
CA GLU A 398 30.01 -17.73 -17.95
C GLU A 398 31.35 -17.91 -18.69
N ASP A 399 31.96 -16.81 -19.12
CA ASP A 399 33.20 -16.85 -19.91
C ASP A 399 34.32 -17.57 -19.13
N GLU A 400 35.03 -18.49 -19.79
CA GLU A 400 36.19 -19.20 -19.21
C GLU A 400 35.88 -20.05 -17.95
N VAL A 401 34.61 -20.35 -17.66
CA VAL A 401 34.21 -21.07 -16.43
C VAL A 401 34.94 -22.40 -16.22
N PHE A 402 35.32 -23.09 -17.31
CA PHE A 402 36.07 -24.36 -17.26
C PHE A 402 37.59 -24.19 -17.10
N GLN A 403 38.14 -23.01 -17.41
CA GLN A 403 39.59 -22.78 -17.50
C GLN A 403 40.12 -21.95 -16.33
N ASN A 404 39.35 -20.97 -15.85
CA ASN A 404 39.75 -19.98 -14.85
C ASN A 404 38.74 -19.89 -13.69
N GLY A 405 38.43 -21.02 -13.05
CA GLY A 405 37.62 -21.03 -11.83
C GLY A 405 38.27 -20.18 -10.73
N SER A 406 37.55 -19.19 -10.20
CA SER A 406 38.08 -18.16 -9.29
C SER A 406 38.40 -18.68 -7.88
N GLY A 407 37.86 -19.84 -7.47
CA GLY A 407 38.19 -20.48 -6.21
C GLY A 407 39.19 -21.61 -6.38
N MET A 408 40.26 -21.64 -5.58
CA MET A 408 41.21 -22.75 -5.54
C MET A 408 41.23 -23.38 -4.15
N ASN A 409 40.97 -24.69 -4.05
CA ASN A 409 41.05 -25.39 -2.77
C ASN A 409 42.51 -25.66 -2.37
N SER A 410 42.71 -26.20 -1.16
CA SER A 410 44.04 -26.56 -0.65
C SER A 410 44.76 -27.64 -1.46
N ASN A 411 44.07 -28.35 -2.35
CA ASN A 411 44.62 -29.36 -3.25
C ASN A 411 44.98 -28.80 -4.64
N GLY A 412 44.74 -27.51 -4.90
CA GLY A 412 45.01 -26.87 -6.20
C GLY A 412 43.93 -27.09 -7.26
N GLU A 413 42.75 -27.57 -6.88
CA GLU A 413 41.61 -27.73 -7.79
C GLU A 413 40.86 -26.40 -7.92
N HIS A 414 40.47 -26.05 -9.15
CA HIS A 414 39.71 -24.83 -9.46
C HIS A 414 38.20 -25.08 -9.45
N PHE A 415 37.46 -24.12 -8.91
CA PHE A 415 36.00 -24.15 -8.81
C PHE A 415 35.42 -22.86 -9.34
N ALA A 416 34.28 -22.96 -10.04
CA ALA A 416 33.37 -21.84 -10.18
C ALA A 416 32.83 -21.48 -8.78
N VAL A 417 32.87 -20.20 -8.43
CA VAL A 417 32.44 -19.72 -7.10
C VAL A 417 31.29 -18.75 -7.27
N GLU A 418 30.21 -19.04 -6.57
CA GLU A 418 29.13 -18.10 -6.32
C GLU A 418 29.36 -17.44 -4.96
N CYS A 419 29.43 -16.12 -4.94
CA CYS A 419 29.63 -15.30 -3.77
C CYS A 419 28.33 -14.59 -3.42
N VAL A 420 27.94 -14.66 -2.15
CA VAL A 420 26.80 -13.90 -1.62
C VAL A 420 27.34 -12.63 -0.97
N PHE A 421 26.90 -11.47 -1.45
CA PHE A 421 27.26 -10.16 -0.92
C PHE A 421 26.07 -9.55 -0.19
N SER A 422 26.21 -9.35 1.13
CA SER A 422 25.21 -8.64 1.93
C SER A 422 25.44 -7.14 1.85
N MET A 423 24.46 -6.43 1.29
CA MET A 423 24.45 -4.99 1.14
C MET A 423 23.56 -4.37 2.22
N TYR A 424 23.99 -3.23 2.78
CA TYR A 424 23.24 -2.48 3.77
C TYR A 424 23.57 -0.99 3.67
N ARG A 425 22.64 -0.15 4.10
CA ARG A 425 22.81 1.31 4.05
C ARG A 425 23.66 1.80 5.24
N LYS A 426 24.73 2.53 4.94
CA LYS A 426 25.64 3.10 5.97
C LYS A 426 25.07 4.33 6.68
N ASP A 427 24.27 5.12 5.97
CA ASP A 427 23.57 6.27 6.55
C ASP A 427 22.26 5.77 7.17
N GLY A 428 22.36 5.18 8.37
CA GLY A 428 21.24 4.66 9.16
C GLY A 428 20.24 5.72 9.66
N VAL A 429 20.20 6.89 9.04
CA VAL A 429 19.22 7.94 9.33
C VAL A 429 18.31 8.01 8.12
N ARG A 430 17.17 7.31 8.18
CA ARG A 430 15.98 7.75 7.47
C ARG A 430 15.83 9.22 7.84
N LYS A 431 16.01 10.14 6.88
CA LYS A 431 15.77 11.56 7.14
C LYS A 431 14.37 11.63 7.77
N GLU A 432 14.24 12.30 8.91
CA GLU A 432 12.99 12.52 9.67
C GLU A 432 11.92 13.30 8.87
N ASN A 433 11.95 13.25 7.55
CA ASN A 433 11.07 13.98 6.67
C ASN A 433 9.82 13.11 6.40
N ASN A 434 8.77 13.44 7.16
CA ASN A 434 7.34 13.36 6.85
C ASN A 434 6.72 12.02 6.44
N SER A 435 7.49 10.93 6.33
CA SER A 435 6.98 9.60 5.95
C SER A 435 6.93 8.62 7.13
N THR A 436 7.33 9.06 8.33
CA THR A 436 6.88 8.37 9.54
C THR A 436 5.36 8.33 9.44
N VAL A 437 4.80 7.14 9.61
CA VAL A 437 3.43 7.00 10.10
C VAL A 437 3.46 7.74 11.44
N GLN A 438 3.34 9.06 11.43
CA GLN A 438 3.11 9.87 12.61
C GLN A 438 1.71 9.46 13.02
N LEU A 439 1.64 8.35 13.77
CA LEU A 439 0.47 8.01 14.52
C LEU A 439 0.17 9.28 15.32
N ARG A 440 -0.85 10.03 14.89
CA ARG A 440 -1.21 11.34 15.45
C ARG A 440 -1.48 11.22 16.96
N SER A 441 -1.67 10.00 17.46
CA SER A 441 -1.70 9.63 18.88
C SER A 441 -0.52 10.14 19.70
N GLU A 442 0.66 10.42 19.11
CA GLU A 442 1.78 11.00 19.87
C GLU A 442 1.60 12.49 20.19
N LYS A 443 0.77 13.22 19.43
CA LYS A 443 0.54 14.66 19.60
C LYS A 443 -0.77 14.98 20.31
N GLU A 444 -1.74 14.07 20.27
CA GLU A 444 -3.05 14.20 20.90
C GLU A 444 -3.41 12.85 21.56
N ASP A 445 -3.92 12.86 22.81
CA ASP A 445 -4.39 11.67 23.53
C ASP A 445 -5.61 11.02 22.83
N ILE A 446 -5.38 10.38 21.69
CA ILE A 446 -6.38 9.79 20.80
C ILE A 446 -6.35 8.26 20.93
N ASP A 447 -7.53 7.67 21.12
CA ASP A 447 -7.74 6.23 21.19
C ASP A 447 -8.17 5.68 19.82
N LEU A 448 -7.18 5.30 19.00
CA LEU A 448 -7.40 4.80 17.64
C LEU A 448 -8.07 3.42 17.60
N LEU A 449 -8.11 2.68 18.72
CA LEU A 449 -8.65 1.32 18.75
C LEU A 449 -10.15 1.33 18.41
N ILE A 450 -10.55 0.45 17.50
CA ILE A 450 -11.93 0.33 17.04
C ILE A 450 -12.93 0.18 18.19
N LYS A 451 -14.01 0.98 18.13
CA LYS A 451 -15.12 0.92 19.09
C LYS A 451 -16.24 0.06 18.52
N ASN A 452 -16.31 -1.18 18.97
CA ASN A 452 -17.29 -2.16 18.47
C ASN A 452 -18.65 -2.10 19.18
N LYS A 453 -18.73 -1.49 20.37
CA LYS A 453 -19.97 -1.46 21.15
C LYS A 453 -21.07 -0.69 20.39
N ASN A 454 -22.18 -1.37 20.10
CA ASN A 454 -23.28 -0.83 19.31
C ASN A 454 -22.85 -0.29 17.92
N ARG A 455 -21.74 -0.78 17.36
CA ARG A 455 -21.26 -0.37 16.03
C ARG A 455 -22.19 -0.85 14.93
N LYS A 456 -22.59 -2.12 14.97
CA LYS A 456 -23.56 -2.70 14.02
C LYS A 456 -24.94 -2.75 14.67
N ILE A 457 -25.91 -2.09 14.05
CA ILE A 457 -27.30 -2.05 14.51
C ILE A 457 -28.16 -2.85 13.52
N PRO A 458 -28.71 -4.01 13.94
CA PRO A 458 -29.64 -4.77 13.13
C PRO A 458 -30.88 -3.96 12.77
N MET A 459 -31.56 -4.37 11.71
CA MET A 459 -32.80 -3.74 11.27
C MET A 459 -33.86 -3.75 12.39
N LEU A 460 -34.59 -2.64 12.54
CA LEU A 460 -35.56 -2.36 13.61
C LEU A 460 -34.97 -2.18 15.01
N HIS A 461 -33.73 -2.62 15.27
CA HIS A 461 -33.15 -2.59 16.60
C HIS A 461 -32.98 -1.16 17.11
N GLY A 462 -33.41 -0.93 18.35
CA GLY A 462 -33.49 0.42 18.93
C GLY A 462 -34.32 1.40 18.10
N GLY A 463 -35.20 0.95 17.21
CA GLY A 463 -36.00 1.82 16.34
C GLY A 463 -35.30 2.31 15.06
N TRP A 464 -34.12 1.77 14.71
CA TRP A 464 -33.42 2.13 13.48
C TRP A 464 -33.95 1.37 12.26
N VAL A 465 -34.11 2.10 11.16
CA VAL A 465 -34.55 1.58 9.87
C VAL A 465 -33.64 2.14 8.79
N TYR A 466 -32.96 1.27 8.04
CA TYR A 466 -31.97 1.68 7.03
C TYR A 466 -32.29 1.10 5.66
N PHE A 467 -32.39 1.99 4.67
CA PHE A 467 -32.61 1.67 3.28
C PHE A 467 -31.48 2.19 2.37
N LYS A 468 -31.09 1.37 1.39
CA LYS A 468 -30.48 1.86 0.15
C LYS A 468 -31.58 2.09 -0.88
N LEU A 469 -31.75 3.32 -1.33
CA LEU A 469 -32.77 3.78 -2.29
C LEU A 469 -32.10 4.12 -3.63
N TYR A 470 -32.18 3.22 -4.60
CA TYR A 470 -31.60 3.40 -5.93
C TYR A 470 -32.53 4.27 -6.77
N CYS A 471 -32.13 5.52 -6.96
CA CYS A 471 -32.93 6.54 -7.63
C CYS A 471 -32.88 6.38 -9.15
N SER A 472 -33.90 6.90 -9.82
CA SER A 472 -33.80 7.16 -11.26
C SER A 472 -32.82 8.30 -11.53
N ASP A 473 -32.32 8.39 -12.76
CA ASP A 473 -31.24 9.32 -13.11
C ASP A 473 -31.69 10.78 -12.84
N ASP A 474 -30.88 11.52 -12.09
CA ASP A 474 -31.11 12.89 -11.63
C ASP A 474 -32.38 13.12 -10.76
N MET A 475 -32.99 12.07 -10.19
CA MET A 475 -34.23 12.16 -9.39
C MET A 475 -34.00 12.16 -7.87
N ASP A 476 -32.76 12.09 -7.41
CA ASP A 476 -32.43 11.97 -5.99
C ASP A 476 -32.82 13.22 -5.18
N ASN A 477 -32.59 14.42 -5.72
CA ASN A 477 -33.03 15.68 -5.11
C ASN A 477 -34.55 15.77 -4.99
N ASP A 478 -35.28 15.45 -6.06
CA ASP A 478 -36.74 15.49 -6.06
C ASP A 478 -37.33 14.46 -5.09
N LEU A 479 -36.72 13.27 -5.01
CA LEU A 479 -37.10 12.24 -4.05
C LEU A 479 -36.91 12.73 -2.60
N LEU A 480 -35.81 13.41 -2.30
CA LEU A 480 -35.54 13.98 -0.97
C LEU A 480 -36.53 15.08 -0.58
N VAL A 481 -36.86 15.97 -1.52
CA VAL A 481 -37.89 17.01 -1.32
C VAL A 481 -39.26 16.37 -1.07
N ALA A 482 -39.63 15.36 -1.88
CA ALA A 482 -40.86 14.60 -1.68
C ALA A 482 -40.89 13.88 -0.32
N PHE A 483 -39.77 13.27 0.08
CA PHE A 483 -39.64 12.60 1.38
C PHE A 483 -39.85 13.58 2.53
N LYS A 484 -39.21 14.75 2.49
CA LYS A 484 -39.37 15.76 3.54
C LYS A 484 -40.80 16.31 3.61
N ARG A 485 -41.45 16.53 2.47
CA ARG A 485 -42.86 16.94 2.42
C ARG A 485 -43.77 15.90 3.08
N ASP A 486 -43.53 14.62 2.80
CA ASP A 486 -44.40 13.54 3.22
C ASP A 486 -44.03 13.00 4.63
N LYS A 487 -42.86 13.37 5.20
CA LYS A 487 -42.32 12.82 6.47
C LYS A 487 -43.30 12.84 7.63
N LYS A 488 -44.13 13.88 7.74
CA LYS A 488 -45.14 14.00 8.81
C LYS A 488 -46.21 12.91 8.71
N SER A 489 -46.64 12.60 7.48
CA SER A 489 -47.59 11.51 7.22
C SER A 489 -46.98 10.12 7.40
N LEU A 490 -45.65 10.03 7.29
CA LEU A 490 -44.88 8.82 7.57
C LEU A 490 -44.51 8.66 9.04
N GLU A 491 -44.89 9.63 9.89
CA GLU A 491 -44.56 9.69 11.32
C GLU A 491 -43.05 9.62 11.58
N ILE A 492 -42.28 10.31 10.74
CA ILE A 492 -40.82 10.38 10.82
C ILE A 492 -40.38 11.72 11.39
N GLU A 493 -39.81 11.67 12.58
CA GLU A 493 -39.17 12.83 13.20
C GLU A 493 -37.69 12.90 12.83
N ASN A 494 -36.93 11.83 13.12
CA ASN A 494 -35.48 11.79 12.96
C ASN A 494 -35.07 10.92 11.78
N PHE A 495 -34.32 11.51 10.85
CA PHE A 495 -33.74 10.80 9.72
C PHE A 495 -32.49 11.51 9.24
N PHE A 496 -31.58 10.77 8.62
CA PHE A 496 -30.53 11.37 7.82
C PHE A 496 -30.28 10.52 6.58
N PHE A 497 -29.68 11.13 5.57
CA PHE A 497 -29.28 10.44 4.36
C PHE A 497 -27.83 10.74 4.02
N ILE A 498 -27.25 9.87 3.20
CA ILE A 498 -25.97 10.11 2.52
C ILE A 498 -26.11 9.67 1.06
N ARG A 499 -25.38 10.32 0.15
CA ARG A 499 -25.30 9.94 -1.26
C ARG A 499 -24.15 8.97 -1.45
N TYR A 500 -24.38 7.89 -2.19
CA TYR A 500 -23.40 6.83 -2.36
C TYR A 500 -23.54 6.17 -3.74
N ALA A 501 -22.47 5.53 -4.22
CA ALA A 501 -22.46 4.76 -5.45
C ALA A 501 -21.82 3.39 -5.19
N ASP A 502 -22.46 2.33 -5.68
CA ASP A 502 -21.88 0.98 -5.70
C ASP A 502 -22.04 0.37 -7.10
N GLU A 503 -21.69 -0.90 -7.29
CA GLU A 503 -21.82 -1.60 -8.58
C GLU A 503 -23.27 -1.59 -9.14
N SER A 504 -24.28 -1.40 -8.29
CA SER A 504 -25.68 -1.26 -8.69
C SER A 504 -26.09 0.16 -9.06
N GLY A 505 -25.17 1.13 -8.96
CA GLY A 505 -25.35 2.53 -9.32
C GLY A 505 -25.55 3.48 -8.13
N ASN A 506 -25.83 4.75 -8.46
CA ASN A 506 -26.07 5.81 -7.50
C ASN A 506 -27.34 5.55 -6.66
N HIS A 507 -27.23 5.76 -5.35
CA HIS A 507 -28.33 5.56 -4.41
C HIS A 507 -28.22 6.47 -3.19
N LEU A 508 -29.37 6.66 -2.52
CA LEU A 508 -29.43 7.30 -1.21
C LEU A 508 -29.43 6.24 -0.12
N ARG A 509 -28.56 6.39 0.87
CA ARG A 509 -28.58 5.60 2.10
C ARG A 509 -29.41 6.36 3.13
N LEU A 510 -30.71 6.07 3.18
CA LEU A 510 -31.66 6.72 4.08
C LEU A 510 -31.77 5.93 5.39
N ARG A 511 -31.47 6.59 6.51
CA ARG A 511 -31.58 6.03 7.86
C ARG A 511 -32.63 6.81 8.64
N VAL A 512 -33.62 6.10 9.14
CA VAL A 512 -34.75 6.62 9.92
C VAL A 512 -34.65 6.09 11.33
N LYS A 513 -34.89 6.97 12.31
CA LYS A 513 -34.90 6.64 13.72
C LYS A 513 -36.29 6.87 14.30
N TYR A 514 -36.91 5.79 14.74
CA TYR A 514 -38.14 5.78 15.52
C TYR A 514 -37.85 5.73 17.02
N GLU A 515 -38.88 6.00 17.83
CA GLU A 515 -38.78 6.00 19.30
C GLU A 515 -38.47 4.60 19.86
N SER A 516 -39.05 3.56 19.26
CA SER A 516 -38.88 2.17 19.70
C SER A 516 -38.85 1.19 18.53
N GLU A 517 -38.44 -0.05 18.80
CA GLU A 517 -38.52 -1.15 17.82
C GLU A 517 -39.96 -1.45 17.40
N HIS A 518 -40.89 -1.37 18.35
CA HIS A 518 -42.32 -1.57 18.11
C HIS A 518 -42.86 -0.51 17.15
N ASP A 519 -42.48 0.76 17.35
CA ASP A 519 -42.83 1.86 16.47
C ASP A 519 -42.26 1.68 15.06
N ALA A 520 -40.99 1.32 14.96
CA ALA A 520 -40.34 1.06 13.69
C ALA A 520 -41.04 -0.06 12.91
N LEU A 521 -41.41 -1.15 13.59
CA LEU A 521 -42.13 -2.26 13.00
C LEU A 521 -43.52 -1.85 12.50
N GLY A 522 -44.28 -1.11 13.32
CA GLY A 522 -45.63 -0.65 12.96
C GLY A 522 -45.62 0.31 11.76
N LYS A 523 -44.64 1.21 11.71
CA LYS A 523 -44.53 2.28 10.69
C LYS A 523 -43.83 1.84 9.41
N LEU A 524 -43.18 0.67 9.40
CA LEU A 524 -42.49 0.14 8.22
C LEU A 524 -43.43 -0.03 7.01
N SER A 525 -44.69 -0.40 7.26
CA SER A 525 -45.71 -0.54 6.22
C SER A 525 -46.01 0.78 5.49
N HIS A 526 -46.03 1.90 6.21
CA HIS A 526 -46.23 3.24 5.65
C HIS A 526 -45.06 3.65 4.76
N LEU A 527 -43.82 3.40 5.21
CA LEU A 527 -42.62 3.64 4.42
C LEU A 527 -42.60 2.79 3.14
N ASN A 528 -42.98 1.52 3.23
CA ASN A 528 -43.06 0.65 2.06
C ASN A 528 -44.10 1.13 1.05
N ALA A 529 -45.30 1.53 1.51
CA ALA A 529 -46.32 2.12 0.66
C ALA A 529 -45.84 3.40 -0.03
N TRP A 530 -45.10 4.26 0.69
CA TRP A 530 -44.50 5.46 0.12
C TRP A 530 -43.45 5.15 -0.94
N MET A 531 -42.55 4.20 -0.70
CA MET A 531 -41.54 3.79 -1.69
C MET A 531 -42.17 3.19 -2.95
N LEU A 532 -43.24 2.41 -2.81
CA LEU A 532 -44.02 1.89 -3.95
C LEU A 532 -44.59 3.05 -4.79
N LYS A 533 -45.21 4.04 -4.15
CA LYS A 533 -45.72 5.25 -4.81
C LYS A 533 -44.59 6.04 -5.51
N MET A 534 -43.43 6.17 -4.88
CA MET A 534 -42.27 6.85 -5.50
C MET A 534 -41.73 6.09 -6.71
N ARG A 535 -41.75 4.75 -6.68
CA ARG A 535 -41.43 3.92 -7.85
C ARG A 535 -42.44 4.09 -8.97
N GLU A 536 -43.75 4.07 -8.66
CA GLU A 536 -44.81 4.28 -9.66
C GLU A 536 -44.70 5.64 -10.36
N ASN A 537 -44.27 6.67 -9.62
CA ASN A 537 -44.04 8.01 -10.14
C ASN A 537 -42.66 8.19 -10.82
N GLY A 538 -41.85 7.13 -10.91
CA GLY A 538 -40.56 7.15 -11.62
C GLY A 538 -39.36 7.70 -10.84
N PHE A 539 -39.50 8.06 -9.56
CA PHE A 539 -38.39 8.56 -8.74
C PHE A 539 -37.41 7.44 -8.32
N LEU A 540 -37.93 6.22 -8.11
CA LEU A 540 -37.19 5.13 -7.50
C LEU A 540 -37.18 3.88 -8.39
N LYS A 541 -35.98 3.34 -8.68
CA LYS A 541 -35.81 2.08 -9.42
C LYS A 541 -35.99 0.88 -8.49
N LYS A 542 -35.18 0.80 -7.44
CA LYS A 542 -35.19 -0.30 -6.45
C LYS A 542 -34.78 0.18 -5.06
N TRP A 543 -35.08 -0.62 -4.05
CA TRP A 543 -34.58 -0.41 -2.70
C TRP A 543 -34.23 -1.73 -2.02
N SER A 544 -33.41 -1.64 -0.98
CA SER A 544 -33.03 -2.77 -0.13
C SER A 544 -32.88 -2.32 1.32
N MET A 545 -33.14 -3.22 2.26
CA MET A 545 -32.98 -3.01 3.70
C MET A 545 -31.63 -3.56 4.16
N HIS A 546 -30.96 -2.87 5.08
CA HIS A 546 -29.60 -3.19 5.52
C HIS A 546 -29.40 -2.96 7.02
N GLU A 547 -28.32 -3.51 7.58
CA GLU A 547 -27.84 -3.16 8.92
C GLU A 547 -27.18 -1.78 8.93
N TYR A 548 -27.37 -1.03 10.02
CA TYR A 548 -26.68 0.26 10.18
C TYR A 548 -25.36 0.08 10.92
N THR A 549 -24.25 0.18 10.17
CA THR A 549 -22.90 0.30 10.73
C THR A 549 -22.59 1.76 11.05
N ARG A 550 -22.42 2.07 12.33
CA ARG A 550 -22.01 3.38 12.85
C ARG A 550 -20.50 3.58 12.68
N GLU A 551 -20.12 4.76 12.19
CA GLU A 551 -18.72 5.19 12.09
C GLU A 551 -18.25 5.79 13.42
N ILE A 552 -18.26 4.99 14.50
CA ILE A 552 -18.04 5.48 15.87
C ILE A 552 -16.68 6.19 16.01
N ASN A 553 -15.60 5.57 15.50
CA ASN A 553 -14.25 6.13 15.59
C ASN A 553 -14.12 7.48 14.86
N ARG A 554 -14.75 7.62 13.69
CA ARG A 554 -14.70 8.85 12.87
C ARG A 554 -15.32 10.06 13.56
N TYR A 555 -16.30 9.86 14.43
CA TYR A 555 -17.04 10.95 15.08
C TYR A 555 -16.70 11.10 16.57
N GLY A 556 -15.49 10.74 16.97
CA GLY A 556 -14.96 11.00 18.30
C GLY A 556 -15.37 10.00 19.39
N GLY A 557 -15.83 8.82 19.02
CA GLY A 557 -15.99 7.68 19.93
C GLY A 557 -17.42 7.43 20.42
N GLU A 558 -17.56 6.45 21.31
CA GLU A 558 -18.86 5.95 21.78
C GLU A 558 -19.73 7.03 22.45
N PHE A 559 -19.11 7.99 23.11
CA PHE A 559 -19.81 9.09 23.79
C PHE A 559 -20.31 10.15 22.80
N CYS A 560 -19.60 10.36 21.70
CA CYS A 560 -19.86 11.44 20.74
C CYS A 560 -20.82 11.04 19.62
N ILE A 561 -20.88 9.75 19.24
CA ILE A 561 -21.60 9.30 18.04
C ILE A 561 -23.09 9.67 18.03
N GLU A 562 -23.80 9.57 19.17
CA GLU A 562 -25.23 9.92 19.22
C GLU A 562 -25.47 11.43 19.08
N ALA A 563 -24.54 12.26 19.57
CA ALA A 563 -24.59 13.70 19.37
C ALA A 563 -24.30 14.06 17.90
N ALA A 564 -23.38 13.34 17.25
CA ALA A 564 -23.16 13.46 15.81
C ALA A 564 -24.40 13.04 15.00
N GLU A 565 -25.10 11.97 15.37
CA GLU A 565 -26.35 11.56 14.72
C GLU A 565 -27.43 12.65 14.80
N ARG A 566 -27.56 13.34 15.94
CA ARG A 566 -28.46 14.49 16.08
C ARG A 566 -28.10 15.63 15.11
N LEU A 567 -26.80 15.85 14.88
CA LEU A 567 -26.34 16.78 13.85
C LEU A 567 -26.69 16.31 12.44
N PHE A 568 -26.55 15.01 12.16
CA PHE A 568 -26.91 14.46 10.85
C PHE A 568 -28.39 14.64 10.55
N PHE A 569 -29.26 14.48 11.55
CA PHE A 569 -30.69 14.73 11.40
C PHE A 569 -30.95 16.18 10.98
N LYS A 570 -30.42 17.13 11.75
CA LYS A 570 -30.62 18.55 11.50
C LYS A 570 -30.02 18.99 10.16
N ASN A 571 -28.79 18.57 9.88
CA ASN A 571 -28.10 18.90 8.63
C ASN A 571 -28.83 18.32 7.41
N SER A 572 -29.39 17.10 7.50
CA SER A 572 -30.18 16.53 6.41
C SER A 572 -31.43 17.36 6.12
N GLU A 573 -32.13 17.85 7.15
CA GLU A 573 -33.27 18.74 6.95
C GLU A 573 -32.87 20.07 6.31
N ASP A 574 -31.81 20.70 6.81
CA ASP A 574 -31.34 22.00 6.33
C ASP A 574 -30.86 21.90 4.88
N VAL A 575 -30.14 20.83 4.53
CA VAL A 575 -29.74 20.55 3.16
C VAL A 575 -30.94 20.41 2.27
N ILE A 576 -31.97 19.61 2.62
CA ILE A 576 -33.15 19.48 1.77
C ILE A 576 -33.87 20.83 1.57
N ASP A 577 -33.92 21.70 2.58
CA ASP A 577 -34.46 23.07 2.41
C ASP A 577 -33.62 23.90 1.45
N LEU A 578 -32.29 23.76 1.49
CA LEU A 578 -31.41 24.41 0.52
C LEU A 578 -31.65 23.85 -0.88
N LEU A 579 -31.88 22.55 -1.02
CA LEU A 579 -32.15 21.93 -2.31
C LEU A 579 -33.48 22.42 -2.91
N ASP A 580 -34.53 22.53 -2.09
CA ASP A 580 -35.86 22.96 -2.52
C ASP A 580 -35.90 24.46 -2.92
N LYS A 581 -35.12 25.30 -2.23
CA LYS A 581 -35.14 26.76 -2.43
C LYS A 581 -34.24 27.26 -3.56
N ASN A 582 -33.35 26.43 -4.11
CA ASN A 582 -32.32 26.85 -5.06
C ASN A 582 -32.35 26.02 -6.34
N ASP A 583 -32.11 26.67 -7.49
CA ASP A 583 -31.92 25.95 -8.76
C ASP A 583 -30.50 25.37 -8.83
N ILE A 584 -30.34 24.16 -8.29
CA ILE A 584 -29.05 23.46 -8.20
C ILE A 584 -28.51 23.02 -9.57
N LYS A 585 -29.35 23.02 -10.61
CA LYS A 585 -28.87 22.77 -11.97
C LYS A 585 -27.97 23.91 -12.46
N ASN A 586 -28.09 25.09 -11.86
CA ASN A 586 -27.19 26.20 -12.11
C ASN A 586 -25.90 26.06 -11.27
N HIS A 587 -24.77 25.83 -11.95
CA HIS A 587 -23.47 25.64 -11.32
C HIS A 587 -22.99 26.82 -10.46
N GLU A 588 -23.37 28.06 -10.81
CA GLU A 588 -23.01 29.23 -10.02
C GLU A 588 -23.80 29.28 -8.70
N ILE A 589 -25.10 29.00 -8.76
CA ILE A 589 -25.96 28.93 -7.57
C ILE A 589 -25.47 27.81 -6.66
N LEU A 590 -25.18 26.64 -7.23
CA LEU A 590 -24.64 25.49 -6.51
C LEU A 590 -23.31 25.80 -5.81
N THR A 591 -22.38 26.48 -6.50
CA THR A 591 -21.11 26.92 -5.87
C THR A 591 -21.37 27.84 -4.68
N LYS A 592 -22.32 28.78 -4.78
CA LYS A 592 -22.70 29.67 -3.66
C LYS A 592 -23.35 28.90 -2.51
N VAL A 593 -24.22 27.93 -2.80
CA VAL A 593 -24.82 27.05 -1.80
C VAL A 593 -23.75 26.25 -1.05
N TYR A 594 -22.77 25.69 -1.76
CA TYR A 594 -21.61 25.01 -1.16
C TYR A 594 -20.83 25.93 -0.21
N PHE A 595 -20.42 27.10 -0.71
CA PHE A 595 -19.71 28.09 0.08
C PHE A 595 -20.48 28.46 1.37
N ARG A 596 -21.77 28.78 1.24
CA ARG A 596 -22.62 29.18 2.36
C ARG A 596 -22.81 28.04 3.36
N ALA A 597 -23.09 26.82 2.91
CA ALA A 597 -23.31 25.67 3.77
C ALA A 597 -22.06 25.32 4.60
N VAL A 598 -20.88 25.30 3.95
CA VAL A 598 -19.59 25.08 4.61
C VAL A 598 -19.30 26.21 5.60
N ALA A 599 -19.43 27.47 5.18
CA ALA A 599 -19.14 28.62 6.03
C ALA A 599 -20.03 28.69 7.28
N ILE A 600 -21.34 28.42 7.16
CA ILE A 600 -22.27 28.39 8.30
C ILE A 600 -21.88 27.27 9.28
N LEU A 601 -21.70 26.05 8.78
CA LEU A 601 -21.41 24.89 9.63
C LEU A 601 -20.05 25.05 10.33
N MET A 602 -19.03 25.49 9.60
CA MET A 602 -17.69 25.73 10.14
C MET A 602 -17.70 26.85 11.20
N ASN A 603 -18.40 27.96 10.95
CA ASN A 603 -18.56 29.04 11.91
C ASN A 603 -19.27 28.55 13.19
N GLN A 604 -20.30 27.71 13.07
CA GLN A 604 -21.01 27.16 14.23
C GLN A 604 -20.16 26.15 15.03
N LEU A 605 -19.30 25.37 14.38
CA LEU A 605 -18.46 24.35 15.02
C LEU A 605 -17.20 24.94 15.69
N MET A 606 -16.61 25.99 15.11
CA MET A 606 -15.33 26.54 15.59
C MET A 606 -15.45 27.92 16.24
N GLY A 607 -16.35 28.77 15.75
CA GLY A 607 -16.58 30.13 16.24
C GLY A 607 -15.47 31.15 15.88
N GLU A 608 -14.20 30.79 16.02
CA GLU A 608 -13.07 31.69 15.79
C GLU A 608 -12.56 31.67 14.34
N LYS A 609 -12.47 32.86 13.73
CA LYS A 609 -12.02 33.01 12.33
C LYS A 609 -10.58 32.56 12.10
N SER A 610 -9.70 32.77 13.09
CA SER A 610 -8.31 32.33 13.01
C SER A 610 -8.24 30.82 12.86
N ASP A 611 -9.06 30.10 13.61
CA ASP A 611 -8.99 28.65 13.71
C ASP A 611 -9.57 28.03 12.43
N MET A 612 -10.68 28.60 11.93
CA MET A 612 -11.21 28.27 10.61
C MET A 612 -10.16 28.49 9.51
N PHE A 613 -9.43 29.61 9.54
CA PHE A 613 -8.41 29.89 8.54
C PHE A 613 -7.24 28.90 8.61
N THR A 614 -6.70 28.65 9.80
CA THR A 614 -5.55 27.75 10.00
C THR A 614 -5.88 26.35 9.48
N MET A 615 -7.04 25.82 9.85
CA MET A 615 -7.50 24.50 9.43
C MET A 615 -7.65 24.39 7.90
N LEU A 616 -8.22 25.40 7.25
CA LEU A 616 -8.31 25.38 5.78
C LEU A 616 -6.95 25.62 5.10
N ASP A 617 -6.03 26.38 5.71
CA ASP A 617 -4.68 26.61 5.15
C ASP A 617 -3.84 25.33 5.15
N GLU A 618 -4.10 24.40 6.07
CA GLU A 618 -3.43 23.09 6.15
C GLU A 618 -3.89 22.13 5.05
N ILE A 619 -5.17 22.16 4.68
CA ILE A 619 -5.75 21.20 3.72
C ILE A 619 -5.91 21.74 2.29
N THR A 620 -5.69 23.04 2.07
CA THR A 620 -5.86 23.67 0.74
C THR A 620 -4.59 24.31 0.21
N ASN A 621 -4.40 24.28 -1.11
CA ASN A 621 -3.31 24.99 -1.76
C ASN A 621 -3.69 26.47 -2.03
N LYS A 622 -2.79 27.39 -1.71
CA LYS A 622 -2.97 28.85 -1.84
C LYS A 622 -3.21 29.32 -3.28
N GLU A 623 -2.84 28.52 -4.28
CA GLU A 623 -3.08 28.85 -5.68
C GLU A 623 -4.43 28.33 -6.21
N ASN A 624 -5.07 27.38 -5.52
CA ASN A 624 -6.34 26.80 -5.97
C ASN A 624 -7.46 27.85 -5.96
N HIS A 625 -8.23 27.88 -7.06
CA HIS A 625 -9.38 28.78 -7.29
C HIS A 625 -9.16 30.28 -7.06
N ARG A 626 -7.90 30.74 -7.00
CA ARG A 626 -7.56 32.13 -6.66
C ARG A 626 -8.09 33.17 -7.64
N LYS A 627 -8.04 32.88 -8.95
CA LYS A 627 -8.57 33.77 -10.00
C LYS A 627 -10.07 33.97 -9.88
N GLU A 628 -10.81 32.89 -9.61
CA GLU A 628 -12.26 32.94 -9.44
C GLU A 628 -12.64 33.75 -8.20
N TYR A 629 -11.96 33.50 -7.07
CA TYR A 629 -12.13 34.30 -5.87
C TYR A 629 -11.90 35.79 -6.14
N GLN A 630 -10.83 36.17 -6.85
CA GLN A 630 -10.53 37.57 -7.15
C GLN A 630 -11.64 38.26 -7.94
N ASN A 631 -12.25 37.56 -8.91
CA ASN A 631 -13.34 38.10 -9.73
C ASN A 631 -14.60 38.41 -8.90
N LYS A 632 -14.91 37.57 -7.90
CA LYS A 632 -16.11 37.68 -7.05
C LYS A 632 -15.81 38.06 -5.59
N ARG A 633 -14.63 38.61 -5.33
CA ARG A 633 -14.09 38.87 -3.99
C ARG A 633 -15.05 39.62 -3.07
N LYS A 634 -15.71 40.66 -3.60
CA LYS A 634 -16.64 41.48 -2.81
C LYS A 634 -17.90 40.71 -2.42
N GLU A 635 -18.36 39.78 -3.26
CA GLU A 635 -19.53 38.96 -2.99
C GLU A 635 -19.25 37.98 -1.85
N TYR A 636 -18.17 37.20 -1.94
CA TYR A 636 -17.81 36.22 -0.91
C TYR A 636 -17.50 36.87 0.44
N ILE A 637 -16.80 38.01 0.46
CA ILE A 637 -16.54 38.75 1.71
C ILE A 637 -17.86 39.21 2.34
N LYS A 638 -18.77 39.78 1.54
CA LYS A 638 -20.07 40.23 2.05
C LYS A 638 -20.87 39.07 2.64
N GLU A 639 -20.93 37.94 1.93
CA GLU A 639 -21.63 36.75 2.36
C GLU A 639 -21.04 36.17 3.66
N LEU A 640 -19.72 36.09 3.77
CA LEU A 640 -19.07 35.65 5.01
C LEU A 640 -19.32 36.62 6.17
N GLU A 641 -19.24 37.94 5.94
CA GLU A 641 -19.54 38.95 6.97
C GLU A 641 -20.99 38.85 7.48
N GLU A 642 -21.96 38.52 6.61
CA GLU A 642 -23.35 38.25 6.99
C GLU A 642 -23.46 36.98 7.85
N ILE A 643 -22.84 35.88 7.43
CA ILE A 643 -22.83 34.60 8.17
C ILE A 643 -22.22 34.76 9.56
N LEU A 644 -21.12 35.52 9.68
CA LEU A 644 -20.45 35.79 10.96
C LEU A 644 -21.29 36.65 11.90
N GLN A 645 -22.21 37.46 11.37
CA GLN A 645 -23.13 38.30 12.16
C GLN A 645 -24.41 37.56 12.56
N GLU A 646 -24.80 36.53 11.81
CA GLU A 646 -25.94 35.66 12.12
C GLU A 646 -25.64 34.80 13.35
N ASN A 647 -26.07 35.26 14.54
CA ASN A 647 -26.06 34.47 15.79
C ASN A 647 -27.14 33.38 15.78
N SER A 648 -27.02 32.41 14.87
CA SER A 648 -27.87 31.22 14.83
C SER A 648 -27.25 30.12 15.70
N SER A 649 -27.58 30.12 16.99
CA SER A 649 -27.17 29.06 17.91
C SER A 649 -27.97 27.78 17.64
N ASN A 650 -27.39 26.81 16.93
CA ASN A 650 -27.98 25.49 16.77
C ASN A 650 -27.79 24.64 18.06
N PRO A 651 -28.87 24.23 18.76
CA PRO A 651 -28.76 23.45 19.99
C PRO A 651 -28.01 22.13 19.82
N CYS A 652 -28.17 21.47 18.66
CA CYS A 652 -27.49 20.20 18.38
C CYS A 652 -25.97 20.39 18.27
N ILE A 653 -25.50 21.52 17.73
CA ILE A 653 -24.07 21.83 17.64
C ILE A 653 -23.50 22.12 19.01
N LYS A 654 -24.22 22.90 19.83
CA LYS A 654 -23.80 23.16 21.21
C LYS A 654 -23.71 21.88 22.04
N ASP A 655 -24.67 20.99 21.87
CA ASP A 655 -24.69 19.68 22.53
C ASP A 655 -23.51 18.81 22.08
N PHE A 656 -23.26 18.73 20.77
CA PHE A 656 -22.12 18.00 20.21
C PHE A 656 -20.78 18.54 20.71
N LEU A 657 -20.56 19.86 20.64
CA LEU A 657 -19.35 20.49 21.14
C LEU A 657 -19.17 20.25 22.65
N ARG A 658 -20.25 20.32 23.44
CA ARG A 658 -20.18 20.01 24.88
C ARG A 658 -19.69 18.57 25.11
N VAL A 659 -20.28 17.60 24.42
CA VAL A 659 -19.89 16.19 24.54
C VAL A 659 -18.45 15.97 24.09
N LEU A 660 -18.03 16.60 22.99
CA LEU A 660 -16.65 16.52 22.51
C LEU A 660 -15.65 17.05 23.54
N GLU A 661 -15.99 18.18 24.17
CA GLU A 661 -15.17 18.85 25.18
C GLU A 661 -15.08 18.05 26.49
N GLU A 662 -16.20 17.46 26.92
CA GLU A 662 -16.29 16.57 28.10
C GLU A 662 -15.46 15.29 27.95
N ASN A 663 -15.20 14.84 26.71
CA ASN A 663 -14.54 13.56 26.40
C ASN A 663 -13.20 13.71 25.67
N ARG A 664 -12.55 14.88 25.73
CA ARG A 664 -11.28 15.19 25.03
C ARG A 664 -10.18 14.13 25.17
N GLY A 665 -10.01 13.52 26.34
CA GLY A 665 -8.97 12.51 26.59
C GLY A 665 -9.33 11.07 26.19
N SER A 666 -10.45 10.89 25.49
CA SER A 666 -10.95 9.59 25.02
C SER A 666 -11.49 9.66 23.59
N LEU A 667 -11.15 10.73 22.88
CA LEU A 667 -11.55 10.89 21.48
C LEU A 667 -10.82 9.85 20.65
N THR A 668 -11.52 9.33 19.64
CA THR A 668 -10.99 8.35 18.70
C THR A 668 -10.44 8.97 17.43
N ASP A 669 -10.53 10.30 17.31
CA ASP A 669 -9.97 11.11 16.23
C ASP A 669 -9.77 12.55 16.73
N SER A 670 -8.96 13.34 16.02
CA SER A 670 -8.71 14.73 16.38
C SER A 670 -9.97 15.59 16.19
N LYS A 671 -10.07 16.67 16.97
CA LYS A 671 -11.19 17.62 16.84
C LYS A 671 -11.29 18.18 15.41
N ASN A 672 -10.16 18.45 14.77
CA ASN A 672 -10.13 18.99 13.41
C ASN A 672 -10.65 17.97 12.39
N GLU A 673 -10.22 16.71 12.46
CA GLU A 673 -10.70 15.65 11.54
C GLU A 673 -12.18 15.32 11.73
N ILE A 674 -12.67 15.35 12.97
CA ILE A 674 -14.09 15.20 13.26
C ILE A 674 -14.89 16.33 12.60
N ILE A 675 -14.41 17.57 12.69
CA ILE A 675 -15.03 18.72 12.01
C ILE A 675 -14.95 18.58 10.48
N LEU A 676 -13.82 18.16 9.92
CA LEU A 676 -13.68 17.89 8.48
C LEU A 676 -14.67 16.82 8.02
N SER A 677 -14.83 15.74 8.79
CA SER A 677 -15.82 14.70 8.51
C SER A 677 -17.23 15.26 8.51
N LEU A 678 -17.59 16.15 9.44
CA LEU A 678 -18.91 16.80 9.45
C LEU A 678 -19.12 17.73 8.24
N LEU A 679 -18.10 18.50 7.85
CA LEU A 679 -18.13 19.35 6.66
C LEU A 679 -18.25 18.52 5.38
N HIS A 680 -17.46 17.46 5.27
CA HIS A 680 -17.51 16.50 4.16
C HIS A 680 -18.90 15.87 4.03
N MET A 681 -19.49 15.43 5.13
CA MET A 681 -20.84 14.85 5.10
C MET A 681 -21.93 15.89 4.75
N CYS A 682 -21.72 17.17 5.07
CA CYS A 682 -22.60 18.26 4.60
C CYS A 682 -22.51 18.40 3.07
N CYS A 683 -21.29 18.43 2.52
CA CYS A 683 -21.03 18.45 1.07
C CYS A 683 -21.57 17.19 0.37
N ASN A 684 -21.45 16.01 1.00
CA ASN A 684 -22.02 14.76 0.49
C ASN A 684 -23.54 14.84 0.30
N ARG A 685 -24.26 15.42 1.28
CA ARG A 685 -25.71 15.55 1.22
C ARG A 685 -26.18 16.53 0.16
N LEU A 686 -25.41 17.59 -0.12
CA LEU A 686 -25.73 18.56 -1.18
C LEU A 686 -25.77 17.88 -2.56
N ASN A 687 -24.63 17.43 -3.07
CA ASN A 687 -24.59 16.62 -4.29
C ASN A 687 -23.44 15.59 -4.35
N GLY A 688 -22.53 15.55 -3.36
CA GLY A 688 -21.43 14.57 -3.32
C GLY A 688 -20.25 14.85 -4.25
N ASN A 689 -20.18 16.03 -4.89
CA ASN A 689 -19.07 16.38 -5.78
C ASN A 689 -17.85 16.86 -4.98
N ARG A 690 -16.75 16.09 -5.03
CA ARG A 690 -15.48 16.39 -4.36
C ARG A 690 -14.79 17.65 -4.90
N GLU A 691 -14.89 17.95 -6.19
CA GLU A 691 -14.31 19.17 -6.77
C GLU A 691 -15.00 20.43 -6.23
N LEU A 692 -16.32 20.38 -6.07
CA LEU A 692 -17.09 21.50 -5.48
C LEU A 692 -16.80 21.68 -4.00
N GLU A 693 -16.57 20.58 -3.27
CA GLU A 693 -16.13 20.62 -1.87
C GLU A 693 -14.75 21.29 -1.74
N GLU A 694 -13.75 20.84 -2.50
CA GLU A 694 -12.40 21.44 -2.51
C GLU A 694 -12.45 22.92 -2.90
N LYS A 695 -13.28 23.24 -3.89
CA LYS A 695 -13.53 24.61 -4.32
C LYS A 695 -14.12 25.46 -3.20
N ALA A 696 -15.11 24.95 -2.47
CA ALA A 696 -15.73 25.65 -1.35
C ALA A 696 -14.70 25.95 -0.23
N TYR A 697 -13.87 24.97 0.13
CA TYR A 697 -12.78 25.15 1.11
C TYR A 697 -11.79 26.22 0.65
N SER A 698 -11.35 26.16 -0.62
CA SER A 698 -10.42 27.13 -1.18
C SER A 698 -10.99 28.56 -1.17
N LEU A 699 -12.24 28.73 -1.60
CA LEU A 699 -12.91 30.03 -1.61
C LEU A 699 -13.10 30.59 -0.19
N LEU A 700 -13.49 29.76 0.77
CA LEU A 700 -13.65 30.16 2.17
C LEU A 700 -12.31 30.55 2.79
N ARG A 701 -11.24 29.78 2.52
CA ARG A 701 -9.87 30.08 2.97
C ARG A 701 -9.39 31.44 2.49
N HIS A 702 -9.55 31.75 1.20
CA HIS A 702 -9.18 33.07 0.64
C HIS A 702 -10.01 34.20 1.24
N THR A 703 -11.30 33.97 1.45
CA THR A 703 -12.22 34.96 2.03
C THR A 703 -11.85 35.27 3.49
N LEU A 704 -11.61 34.24 4.30
CA LEU A 704 -11.17 34.38 5.69
C LEU A 704 -9.85 35.13 5.79
N TYR A 705 -8.87 34.82 4.94
CA TYR A 705 -7.59 35.54 4.89
C TYR A 705 -7.80 37.05 4.71
N ASP A 706 -8.64 37.44 3.74
CA ASP A 706 -8.92 38.84 3.46
C ASP A 706 -9.70 39.54 4.59
N VAL A 707 -10.69 38.87 5.18
CA VAL A 707 -11.45 39.40 6.33
C VAL A 707 -10.54 39.61 7.54
N ILE A 708 -9.71 38.63 7.89
CA ILE A 708 -8.75 38.71 9.00
C ILE A 708 -7.74 39.84 8.74
N LYS A 709 -7.22 39.96 7.50
CA LYS A 709 -6.27 41.01 7.12
C LYS A 709 -6.90 42.40 7.20
N LYS A 710 -8.14 42.56 6.73
CA LYS A 710 -8.92 43.81 6.83
C LYS A 710 -9.10 44.23 8.28
N GLU A 711 -9.45 43.31 9.17
CA GLU A 711 -9.60 43.60 10.60
C GLU A 711 -8.30 43.97 11.28
N ARG A 712 -7.20 43.25 10.99
CA ARG A 712 -5.87 43.60 11.50
C ARG A 712 -5.43 45.00 11.07
N TYR A 713 -5.68 45.38 9.82
CA TYR A 713 -5.40 46.73 9.31
C TYR A 713 -6.24 47.78 10.05
N MET A 714 -7.56 47.57 10.18
CA MET A 714 -8.46 48.48 10.89
C MET A 714 -8.10 48.65 12.39
N ARG A 715 -7.64 47.58 13.06
CA ARG A 715 -7.14 47.64 14.44
C ARG A 715 -5.88 48.50 14.54
N LYS A 716 -4.89 48.28 13.67
CA LYS A 716 -3.66 49.10 13.63
C LYS A 716 -3.96 50.58 13.39
N THR A 717 -4.85 50.92 12.44
CA THR A 717 -5.21 52.31 12.17
C THR A 717 -5.98 52.97 13.33
N LYS A 718 -6.77 52.20 14.09
CA LYS A 718 -7.43 52.70 15.33
C LYS A 718 -6.41 52.92 16.45
N GLU A 719 -5.47 52.00 16.64
CA GLU A 719 -4.41 52.13 17.65
C GLU A 719 -3.47 53.30 17.35
N GLU A 720 -3.15 53.52 16.07
CA GLU A 720 -2.39 54.68 15.61
C GLU A 720 -3.16 55.98 15.89
N LYS A 721 -4.47 56.06 15.56
CA LYS A 721 -5.30 57.23 15.88
C LYS A 721 -5.40 57.51 17.39
N ILE A 722 -5.57 56.48 18.22
CA ILE A 722 -5.60 56.64 19.68
C ILE A 722 -4.26 57.15 20.21
N LYS A 723 -3.13 56.68 19.66
CA LYS A 723 -1.80 57.20 20.01
C LYS A 723 -1.58 58.65 19.57
N THR A 724 -2.16 59.08 18.45
CA THR A 724 -2.12 60.48 18.01
C THR A 724 -2.99 61.35 18.91
N ASP A 725 -4.23 60.93 19.20
CA ASP A 725 -5.17 61.67 20.06
C ASP A 725 -4.70 61.75 21.53
N MET A 726 -3.91 60.78 22.01
CA MET A 726 -3.25 60.86 23.33
C MET A 726 -2.03 61.79 23.32
N LYS A 727 -1.31 61.90 22.21
CA LYS A 727 -0.20 62.85 22.04
C LYS A 727 -0.66 64.30 21.90
N ASP A 728 -1.89 64.53 21.44
CA ASP A 728 -2.50 65.87 21.33
C ASP A 728 -3.22 66.29 22.63
N ARG A 729 -3.22 65.45 23.67
CA ARG A 729 -3.81 65.70 25.00
C ARG A 729 -2.80 65.85 26.15
N ASP A 730 -1.52 65.60 25.87
CA ASP A 730 -0.38 65.98 26.71
C ASP A 730 0.28 67.24 26.14
#